data_AF-A0A6C0FWI1-F1
#
_entry.id   AF-A0A6C0FWI1-F1
#
_cell.length_a   1.000
_cell.length_b   1.000
_cell.length_c   1.000
_cell.angle_alpha   90.00
_cell.angle_beta   90.00
_cell.angle_gamma   90.00
#
_symmetry.space_group_name_H-M   'P 1'
#
loop_
_entity.id
_entity.type
_entity.pdbx_description
1 polymer ?
#
loop_
_entity_poly.entity_id
_entity_poly.type
_entity_poly.pdbx_seq_one_letter_code
_entity_poly.pdbx_strand_id
1 'polypeptide(L)'
;MELTELELTERARQGDAEAFNELLARQRDKAFAWANRIVSDPHLAEDIVQEALINAFLKLGTMSDMNKFLPWLRKIVRNQAMMKLRRGGPYGKEQPFTSLQRTDREDEIDWSRLDNVLHHYGQRHSAPHLQSAVPGLALELHPAEALSGLIRVLGPKEKQIFAKFFYEQLTPDEIAAAFDTNVNNVHKTLSRIRKKLHEHRMEVDIRAQIRAHLDQNGYKAKLLPKPLFDGGPLVHPDLSFPMSLYCALKYAGKPYSLAHVIGFSGYAFLLNLHLPMIGPGGLELFDWDTHITNGLLNLGFHSGYADYQHFKHTAASRHKTEKFLFALDMIRQSVDQGIPALLGGGIQHEFALVYGYDDQEQLLFAADSRHASAIPYSFLYHGGTKLDPTFEYRASRQLYCHVIASEIEAHDPMLAVKRLVERIVRHADGLDPTFLPCANGIAAYDAWMDAFRTGAIDPLGNASSLFAYGWFRKQAAEFWRELAAAWQSDMQFAAYGRWIETFREAERHYRRIAGLYQELGELFPFPNGGDPHAPDAAAAALRLLGLLKETETAAVTCLRSSVIMEERQPIVHIPISPFYSFGGHRAKPDQPAPGQPTLHAALVLCRDLKASLRFYSRLLGMPLHPEMADGPVGVFPLQDGRCIVLMDRRLSLVHVDWRPVLAIAVPDIRLAFADLKRQQWEVVYALDEGGVQMDFFIVADRDGHQLFVCSAAFAIVSTAGRDPRHPVKPQLRHICLHVKDAWASLQAYTQAFGAPAVSEMLQFESKFHRREANSRMQLTAEGLDRAYRTLREAGAAFVRYPGELDDGTLGMIVKDPDGHLITIREELGQGTTCPPSRNASMIR
;
A
#
# COMPACT_ATOMS: atom_id res chain seq x y z
N MET A 1 -47.24 -24.29 35.68
CA MET A 1 -47.84 -22.96 35.84
C MET A 1 -47.23 -22.11 34.72
N GLU A 2 -48.01 -21.69 33.73
CA GLU A 2 -47.50 -20.80 32.68
C GLU A 2 -47.14 -19.46 33.33
N LEU A 3 -45.91 -18.99 33.13
CA LEU A 3 -45.47 -17.69 33.63
C LEU A 3 -46.26 -16.58 32.95
N THR A 4 -46.70 -15.60 33.74
CA THR A 4 -47.39 -14.42 33.25
C THR A 4 -46.44 -13.49 32.49
N GLU A 5 -46.97 -12.62 31.62
CA GLU A 5 -46.17 -11.66 30.85
C GLU A 5 -45.31 -10.76 31.74
N LEU A 6 -45.82 -10.41 32.92
CA LEU A 6 -45.10 -9.62 33.93
C LEU A 6 -43.91 -10.40 34.52
N GLU A 7 -44.11 -11.66 34.89
CA GLU A 7 -43.06 -12.53 35.45
C GLU A 7 -41.96 -12.84 34.43
N LEU A 8 -42.35 -13.05 33.17
CA LEU A 8 -41.40 -13.20 32.06
C LEU A 8 -40.61 -11.91 31.81
N THR A 9 -41.27 -10.75 31.87
CA THR A 9 -40.62 -9.44 31.69
C THR A 9 -39.62 -9.15 32.82
N GLU A 10 -39.95 -9.47 34.07
CA GLU A 10 -39.04 -9.25 35.20
C GLU A 10 -37.85 -10.20 35.17
N ARG A 11 -38.05 -11.49 34.88
CA ARG A 11 -36.96 -12.44 34.71
C ARG A 11 -36.04 -12.06 33.54
N ALA A 12 -36.63 -11.69 32.41
CA ALA A 12 -35.89 -11.24 31.24
C ALA A 12 -35.08 -9.95 31.50
N ARG A 13 -35.58 -9.03 32.33
CA ARG A 13 -34.85 -7.84 32.78
C ARG A 13 -33.64 -8.16 33.65
N GLN A 14 -33.73 -9.23 34.44
CA GLN A 14 -32.65 -9.75 35.29
C GLN A 14 -31.61 -10.58 34.51
N GLY A 15 -31.75 -10.70 33.19
CA GLY A 15 -30.81 -11.41 32.32
C GLY A 15 -31.18 -12.86 32.00
N ASP A 16 -32.38 -13.31 32.38
CA ASP A 16 -32.88 -14.65 32.05
C ASP A 16 -33.25 -14.76 30.56
N ALA A 17 -32.36 -15.36 29.78
CA ALA A 17 -32.50 -15.52 28.33
C ALA A 17 -33.68 -16.44 27.93
N GLU A 18 -34.03 -17.43 28.75
CA GLU A 18 -35.16 -18.32 28.48
C GLU A 18 -36.48 -17.58 28.68
N ALA A 19 -36.61 -16.79 29.74
CA ALA A 19 -37.76 -15.93 29.97
C ALA A 19 -37.94 -14.87 28.87
N PHE A 20 -36.82 -14.34 28.34
CA PHE A 20 -36.85 -13.39 27.23
C PHE A 20 -37.29 -14.04 25.91
N ASN A 21 -36.75 -15.21 25.58
CA ASN A 21 -37.11 -15.94 24.36
C ASN A 21 -38.59 -16.33 24.36
N GLU A 22 -39.10 -16.80 25.50
CA GLU A 22 -40.52 -17.11 25.67
C GLU A 22 -41.41 -15.86 25.54
N LEU A 23 -40.99 -14.75 26.14
CA LEU A 23 -41.68 -13.46 26.02
C LEU A 23 -41.74 -12.98 24.56
N LEU A 24 -40.63 -13.07 23.81
CA LEU A 24 -40.59 -12.67 22.40
C LEU A 24 -41.38 -13.61 21.49
N ALA A 25 -41.29 -14.92 21.71
CA ALA A 25 -42.03 -15.92 20.95
C ALA A 25 -43.54 -15.64 21.00
N ARG A 26 -44.06 -15.25 22.18
CA ARG A 26 -45.48 -14.88 22.39
C ARG A 26 -45.91 -13.59 21.69
N GLN A 27 -44.98 -12.67 21.42
CA GLN A 27 -45.31 -11.36 20.85
C GLN A 27 -44.86 -11.19 19.39
N ARG A 28 -44.13 -12.16 18.83
CA ARG A 28 -43.64 -12.14 17.44
C ARG A 28 -44.77 -11.99 16.42
N ASP A 29 -45.85 -12.75 16.57
CA ASP A 29 -46.98 -12.69 15.62
C ASP A 29 -47.67 -11.31 15.63
N LYS A 30 -47.75 -10.68 16.80
CA LYS A 30 -48.29 -9.33 16.94
C LYS A 30 -47.34 -8.28 16.35
N ALA A 31 -46.03 -8.44 16.56
CA ALA A 31 -45.01 -7.60 15.95
C ALA A 31 -45.04 -7.69 14.42
N PHE A 32 -45.16 -8.90 13.86
CA PHE A 32 -45.32 -9.13 12.44
C PHE A 32 -46.60 -8.50 11.89
N ALA A 33 -47.72 -8.69 12.56
CA ALA A 33 -48.99 -8.07 12.17
C ALA A 33 -48.91 -6.53 12.14
N TRP A 34 -48.19 -5.91 13.10
CA TRP A 34 -47.99 -4.46 13.11
C TRP A 34 -47.06 -3.99 11.99
N ALA A 35 -45.92 -4.66 11.77
CA ALA A 35 -44.99 -4.34 10.70
C ALA A 35 -45.65 -4.48 9.33
N ASN A 36 -46.32 -5.61 9.09
CA ASN A 36 -47.01 -5.91 7.83
C ASN A 36 -48.14 -4.92 7.53
N ARG A 37 -48.85 -4.43 8.56
CA ARG A 37 -49.87 -3.37 8.38
C ARG A 37 -49.28 -2.02 7.98
N ILE A 38 -48.00 -1.77 8.28
CA ILE A 38 -47.32 -0.52 7.94
C ILE A 38 -46.68 -0.61 6.55
N VAL A 39 -45.99 -1.71 6.24
CA VAL A 39 -45.22 -1.83 4.99
C VAL A 39 -45.92 -2.57 3.86
N SER A 40 -46.98 -3.34 4.14
CA SER A 40 -47.74 -4.13 3.16
C SER A 40 -46.89 -5.07 2.29
N ASP A 41 -45.73 -5.49 2.81
CA ASP A 41 -44.80 -6.45 2.20
C ASP A 41 -44.38 -7.46 3.29
N PRO A 42 -44.79 -8.74 3.17
CA PRO A 42 -44.49 -9.77 4.16
C PRO A 42 -42.99 -10.01 4.38
N HIS A 43 -42.15 -9.88 3.33
CA HIS A 43 -40.70 -10.08 3.46
C HIS A 43 -40.06 -8.92 4.19
N LEU A 44 -40.44 -7.69 3.83
CA LEU A 44 -39.96 -6.50 4.52
C LEU A 44 -40.47 -6.43 5.97
N ALA A 45 -41.68 -6.92 6.23
CA ALA A 45 -42.24 -7.02 7.57
C ALA A 45 -41.45 -7.99 8.46
N GLU A 46 -40.99 -9.13 7.92
CA GLU A 46 -40.16 -10.08 8.65
C GLU A 46 -38.81 -9.47 9.04
N ASP A 47 -38.16 -8.75 8.10
CA ASP A 47 -36.91 -8.03 8.38
C ASP A 47 -37.10 -6.98 9.48
N ILE A 48 -38.20 -6.22 9.44
CA ILE A 48 -38.54 -5.22 10.45
C ILE A 48 -38.75 -5.88 11.82
N VAL A 49 -39.41 -7.03 11.87
CA VAL A 49 -39.63 -7.77 13.12
C VAL A 49 -38.30 -8.26 13.69
N GLN A 50 -37.43 -8.84 12.88
CA GLN A 50 -36.12 -9.30 13.33
C GLN A 50 -35.29 -8.14 13.92
N GLU A 51 -35.21 -7.01 13.22
CA GLU A 51 -34.52 -5.81 13.72
C GLU A 51 -35.16 -5.24 14.98
N ALA A 52 -36.50 -5.29 15.10
CA ALA A 52 -37.23 -4.81 16.27
C ALA A 52 -37.05 -5.71 17.50
N LEU A 53 -36.96 -7.02 17.33
CA LEU A 53 -36.74 -7.99 18.42
C LEU A 53 -35.32 -7.88 19.00
N ILE A 54 -34.31 -7.72 18.15
CA ILE A 54 -32.92 -7.44 18.57
C ILE A 54 -32.87 -6.13 19.36
N ASN A 55 -33.55 -5.10 18.86
CA ASN A 55 -33.68 -3.81 19.55
C ASN A 55 -34.35 -3.91 20.91
N ALA A 56 -35.41 -4.72 21.01
CA ALA A 56 -36.10 -4.97 22.25
C ALA A 56 -35.16 -5.66 23.27
N PHE A 57 -34.35 -6.63 22.83
CA PHE A 57 -33.38 -7.28 23.71
C PHE A 57 -32.37 -6.29 24.31
N LEU A 58 -31.78 -5.43 23.45
CA LEU A 58 -30.77 -4.46 23.88
C LEU A 58 -31.31 -3.38 24.84
N LYS A 59 -32.62 -3.10 24.80
CA LYS A 59 -33.26 -1.99 25.52
C LYS A 59 -34.10 -2.44 26.72
N LEU A 60 -34.36 -3.73 26.87
CA LEU A 60 -35.26 -4.27 27.90
C LEU A 60 -34.82 -3.87 29.33
N GLY A 61 -33.51 -3.85 29.59
CA GLY A 61 -32.95 -3.44 30.88
C GLY A 61 -33.20 -1.97 31.27
N THR A 62 -33.67 -1.13 30.34
CA THR A 62 -33.91 0.31 30.54
C THR A 62 -35.40 0.68 30.62
N MET A 63 -36.30 -0.31 30.54
CA MET A 63 -37.74 -0.07 30.53
C MET A 63 -38.24 0.33 31.93
N SER A 64 -38.93 1.47 32.01
CA SER A 64 -39.38 2.06 33.29
C SER A 64 -40.73 1.52 33.80
N ASP A 65 -41.55 0.91 32.93
CA ASP A 65 -42.87 0.37 33.28
C ASP A 65 -43.08 -1.01 32.64
N MET A 66 -43.03 -2.06 33.45
CA MET A 66 -43.12 -3.45 33.00
C MET A 66 -44.52 -3.87 32.56
N ASN A 67 -45.56 -3.14 32.96
CA ASN A 67 -46.93 -3.39 32.50
C ASN A 67 -47.15 -2.94 31.04
N LYS A 68 -46.15 -2.32 30.40
CA LYS A 68 -46.25 -1.72 29.07
C LYS A 68 -45.31 -2.35 28.05
N PHE A 69 -44.85 -3.59 28.27
CA PHE A 69 -43.97 -4.29 27.33
C PHE A 69 -44.54 -4.34 25.90
N LEU A 70 -45.81 -4.72 25.76
CA LEU A 70 -46.47 -4.81 24.45
C LEU A 70 -46.60 -3.43 23.73
N PRO A 71 -47.10 -2.36 24.38
CA PRO A 71 -47.04 -0.99 23.83
C PRO A 71 -45.62 -0.51 23.46
N TRP A 72 -44.63 -0.87 24.26
CA TRP A 72 -43.24 -0.49 24.04
C TRP A 72 -42.64 -1.20 22.82
N LEU A 73 -42.84 -2.53 22.71
CA LEU A 73 -42.46 -3.33 21.55
C LEU A 73 -43.15 -2.80 20.27
N ARG A 74 -44.43 -2.44 20.37
CA ARG A 74 -45.19 -1.84 19.26
C ARG A 74 -44.57 -0.53 18.76
N LYS A 75 -44.03 0.30 19.66
CA LYS A 75 -43.35 1.54 19.30
C LYS A 75 -42.05 1.26 18.53
N ILE A 76 -41.26 0.29 18.99
CA ILE A 76 -40.02 -0.14 18.32
C ILE A 76 -40.34 -0.64 16.90
N VAL A 77 -41.29 -1.57 16.77
CA VAL A 77 -41.71 -2.14 15.48
C VAL A 77 -42.21 -1.05 14.52
N ARG A 78 -43.05 -0.13 15.01
CA ARG A 78 -43.58 0.98 14.21
C ARG A 78 -42.47 1.89 13.70
N ASN A 79 -41.52 2.25 14.55
CA ASN A 79 -40.44 3.15 14.16
C ASN A 79 -39.50 2.51 13.14
N GLN A 80 -39.18 1.23 13.30
CA GLN A 80 -38.38 0.48 12.32
C GLN A 80 -39.10 0.40 10.97
N ALA A 81 -40.42 0.14 10.97
CA ALA A 81 -41.22 0.14 9.76
C ALA A 81 -41.25 1.51 9.06
N MET A 82 -41.43 2.60 9.82
CA MET A 82 -41.41 3.96 9.27
C MET A 82 -40.03 4.38 8.75
N MET A 83 -38.94 3.93 9.38
CA MET A 83 -37.58 4.15 8.89
C MET A 83 -37.34 3.44 7.55
N LYS A 84 -37.78 2.17 7.43
CA LYS A 84 -37.70 1.42 6.17
C LYS A 84 -38.54 2.08 5.07
N LEU A 85 -39.72 2.61 5.37
CA LEU A 85 -40.56 3.32 4.40
C LEU A 85 -39.99 4.67 3.94
N ARG A 86 -39.32 5.43 4.83
CA ARG A 86 -38.71 6.72 4.48
C ARG A 86 -37.57 6.60 3.45
N ARG A 87 -36.96 5.42 3.30
CA ARG A 87 -35.96 5.12 2.27
C ARG A 87 -36.53 5.09 0.83
N GLY A 88 -37.86 5.12 0.65
CA GLY A 88 -38.54 5.12 -0.66
C GLY A 88 -38.95 6.49 -1.24
N GLY A 89 -38.61 7.61 -0.61
CA GLY A 89 -38.88 8.97 -1.12
C GLY A 89 -37.81 9.51 -2.08
N PRO A 90 -37.86 10.81 -2.50
CA PRO A 90 -36.93 11.43 -3.46
C PRO A 90 -35.43 11.39 -3.14
N TYR A 91 -35.05 10.79 -2.02
CA TYR A 91 -33.68 10.49 -1.60
C TYR A 91 -33.30 9.00 -1.77
N GLY A 92 -34.07 8.23 -2.56
CA GLY A 92 -33.90 6.80 -2.82
C GLY A 92 -32.67 6.42 -3.64
N LYS A 93 -31.47 6.52 -3.04
CA LYS A 93 -30.25 5.87 -3.54
C LYS A 93 -29.86 4.60 -2.77
N GLU A 94 -30.79 3.96 -2.07
CA GLU A 94 -30.55 2.65 -1.42
C GLU A 94 -31.57 1.63 -1.92
N GLN A 95 -31.07 0.51 -2.47
CA GLN A 95 -31.84 -0.56 -3.12
C GLN A 95 -32.54 -1.50 -2.11
N PRO A 96 -33.58 -2.25 -2.50
CA PRO A 96 -34.30 -3.20 -1.64
C PRO A 96 -33.51 -4.47 -1.32
N PHE A 97 -33.77 -5.07 -0.15
CA PHE A 97 -33.13 -6.29 0.38
C PHE A 97 -33.34 -7.53 -0.52
N THR A 98 -34.39 -7.57 -1.35
CA THR A 98 -34.62 -8.64 -2.33
C THR A 98 -33.61 -8.66 -3.48
N SER A 99 -32.75 -7.66 -3.60
CA SER A 99 -31.70 -7.56 -4.63
C SER A 99 -30.36 -8.19 -4.25
N LEU A 100 -30.19 -8.66 -3.00
CA LEU A 100 -28.95 -9.27 -2.54
C LEU A 100 -29.09 -10.79 -2.46
N GLN A 101 -28.61 -11.46 -3.50
CA GLN A 101 -28.21 -12.86 -3.37
C GLN A 101 -27.20 -12.99 -2.24
N ARG A 102 -27.49 -13.93 -1.33
CA ARG A 102 -26.66 -14.39 -0.22
C ARG A 102 -25.19 -14.53 -0.66
N THR A 103 -24.41 -13.49 -0.38
CA THR A 103 -22.97 -13.50 -0.51
C THR A 103 -22.44 -13.66 0.90
N ASP A 104 -21.71 -14.74 1.16
CA ASP A 104 -20.92 -14.93 2.37
C ASP A 104 -19.71 -13.97 2.30
N ARG A 105 -19.97 -12.66 2.39
CA ARG A 105 -18.98 -11.58 2.49
C ARG A 105 -19.25 -10.83 3.79
N GLU A 106 -18.28 -10.87 4.69
CA GLU A 106 -18.30 -10.19 6.00
C GLU A 106 -18.25 -8.65 5.94
N ASP A 107 -18.30 -8.02 4.76
CA ASP A 107 -18.04 -6.59 4.63
C ASP A 107 -19.15 -5.84 3.89
N GLU A 108 -20.20 -5.45 4.63
CA GLU A 108 -20.86 -4.13 4.54
C GLU A 108 -21.84 -3.95 5.72
N ILE A 109 -21.32 -3.66 6.91
CA ILE A 109 -22.18 -3.29 8.04
C ILE A 109 -22.73 -1.90 7.76
N ASP A 110 -24.04 -1.76 7.56
CA ASP A 110 -24.75 -0.48 7.50
C ASP A 110 -24.62 0.25 8.85
N TRP A 111 -23.54 1.04 9.00
CA TRP A 111 -23.21 1.83 10.19
C TRP A 111 -24.17 3.00 10.44
N SER A 112 -25.18 3.20 9.58
CA SER A 112 -26.29 4.11 9.88
C SER A 112 -27.14 3.61 11.05
N ARG A 113 -27.00 2.33 11.42
CA ARG A 113 -27.73 1.66 12.49
C ARG A 113 -26.82 1.35 13.67
N LEU A 114 -26.97 2.15 14.72
CA LEU A 114 -26.30 1.97 16.02
C LEU A 114 -26.59 0.59 16.65
N ASP A 115 -27.69 -0.06 16.26
CA ASP A 115 -28.07 -1.40 16.71
C ASP A 115 -27.07 -2.48 16.22
N ASN A 116 -26.57 -2.35 14.99
CA ASN A 116 -25.53 -3.25 14.44
C ASN A 116 -24.19 -3.06 15.15
N VAL A 117 -23.88 -1.83 15.58
CA VAL A 117 -22.65 -1.49 16.33
C VAL A 117 -22.60 -2.22 17.67
N LEU A 118 -23.75 -2.32 18.36
CA LEU A 118 -23.84 -2.95 19.68
C LEU A 118 -23.96 -4.48 19.58
N HIS A 119 -24.65 -4.98 18.56
CA HIS A 119 -24.72 -6.42 18.30
C HIS A 119 -23.32 -7.02 18.06
N HIS A 120 -22.46 -6.30 17.34
CA HIS A 120 -21.10 -6.76 17.03
C HIS A 120 -20.13 -6.65 18.23
N TYR A 121 -20.38 -5.74 19.17
CA TYR A 121 -19.60 -5.57 20.40
C TYR A 121 -19.85 -6.71 21.40
N GLY A 122 -21.09 -7.22 21.45
CA GLY A 122 -21.45 -8.40 22.23
C GLY A 122 -20.83 -9.71 21.71
N GLN A 123 -20.51 -9.80 20.41
CA GLN A 123 -19.90 -11.00 19.82
C GLN A 123 -18.36 -11.03 19.89
N ARG A 124 -17.66 -9.89 19.81
CA ARG A 124 -16.18 -9.85 19.78
C ARG A 124 -15.49 -9.95 21.14
N HIS A 125 -16.16 -9.60 22.23
CA HIS A 125 -15.67 -9.94 23.58
C HIS A 125 -15.83 -11.44 23.91
N SER A 126 -16.32 -12.24 22.95
CA SER A 126 -16.40 -13.71 23.01
C SER A 126 -15.40 -14.41 22.06
N ALA A 127 -14.32 -13.76 21.64
CA ALA A 127 -13.30 -14.33 20.76
C ALA A 127 -12.59 -15.60 21.34
N PRO A 128 -12.09 -16.54 20.50
CA PRO A 128 -12.43 -17.98 20.61
C PRO A 128 -11.47 -18.91 21.37
N HIS A 129 -10.51 -18.40 22.15
CA HIS A 129 -9.42 -19.27 22.67
C HIS A 129 -9.77 -20.10 23.91
N LEU A 130 -11.00 -20.04 24.40
CA LEU A 130 -11.51 -20.86 25.51
C LEU A 130 -12.73 -21.70 25.13
N GLN A 131 -12.94 -21.99 23.85
CA GLN A 131 -14.07 -22.79 23.36
C GLN A 131 -13.93 -24.32 23.58
N SER A 132 -12.92 -24.79 24.32
CA SER A 132 -12.70 -26.22 24.55
C SER A 132 -13.06 -26.67 25.97
N ALA A 133 -14.29 -26.38 26.42
CA ALA A 133 -14.98 -27.17 27.45
C ALA A 133 -16.44 -26.68 27.58
N VAL A 134 -17.39 -27.53 27.16
CA VAL A 134 -18.86 -27.39 27.36
C VAL A 134 -19.58 -26.42 26.40
N PRO A 135 -20.41 -26.93 25.46
CA PRO A 135 -21.34 -26.11 24.67
C PRO A 135 -22.48 -25.62 25.59
N GLY A 136 -22.53 -24.32 25.90
CA GLY A 136 -23.67 -23.73 26.62
C GLY A 136 -23.42 -22.50 27.48
N LEU A 137 -22.16 -22.12 27.76
CA LEU A 137 -21.85 -20.95 28.58
C LEU A 137 -20.83 -20.05 27.88
N ALA A 138 -21.28 -18.95 27.28
CA ALA A 138 -20.42 -17.84 26.85
C ALA A 138 -21.23 -16.53 26.83
N LEU A 139 -21.53 -16.00 28.01
CA LEU A 139 -22.23 -14.73 28.18
C LEU A 139 -21.82 -14.09 29.52
N GLU A 140 -20.59 -13.58 29.59
CA GLU A 140 -20.18 -12.68 30.67
C GLU A 140 -19.41 -11.50 30.09
N LEU A 141 -20.17 -10.50 29.62
CA LEU A 141 -19.88 -9.06 29.65
C LEU A 141 -21.18 -8.33 29.24
N HIS A 142 -21.74 -7.52 30.14
CA HIS A 142 -23.02 -6.83 29.91
C HIS A 142 -22.90 -5.82 28.75
N PRO A 143 -23.78 -5.88 27.72
CA PRO A 143 -23.89 -4.84 26.68
C PRO A 143 -24.06 -3.41 27.23
N ALA A 144 -24.56 -3.30 28.47
CA ALA A 144 -24.74 -2.05 29.18
C ALA A 144 -23.42 -1.39 29.64
N GLU A 145 -22.40 -2.16 30.02
CA GLU A 145 -21.09 -1.61 30.45
C GLU A 145 -20.27 -1.10 29.27
N ALA A 146 -20.28 -1.85 28.16
CA ALA A 146 -19.74 -1.43 26.88
C ALA A 146 -20.35 -0.11 26.37
N LEU A 147 -21.68 -0.02 26.43
CA LEU A 147 -22.42 1.18 26.03
C LEU A 147 -22.15 2.36 26.99
N SER A 148 -22.03 2.10 28.29
CA SER A 148 -21.66 3.10 29.30
C SER A 148 -20.25 3.67 29.06
N GLY A 149 -19.28 2.83 28.65
CA GLY A 149 -17.94 3.26 28.25
C GLY A 149 -17.95 4.18 27.02
N LEU A 150 -18.68 3.79 25.96
CA LEU A 150 -18.76 4.56 24.72
C LEU A 150 -19.47 5.92 24.90
N ILE A 151 -20.51 5.98 25.74
CA ILE A 151 -21.28 7.21 26.00
C ILE A 151 -20.46 8.26 26.78
N ARG A 152 -19.39 7.87 27.51
CA ARG A 152 -18.58 8.82 28.30
C ARG A 152 -17.99 9.95 27.46
N VAL A 153 -17.65 9.68 26.19
CA VAL A 153 -17.05 10.64 25.23
C VAL A 153 -18.06 11.69 24.72
N LEU A 154 -19.36 11.44 24.89
CA LEU A 154 -20.40 12.37 24.46
C LEU A 154 -20.54 13.55 25.43
N GLY A 155 -20.69 14.76 24.89
CA GLY A 155 -21.00 15.95 25.68
C GLY A 155 -22.40 15.88 26.32
N PRO A 156 -22.73 16.74 27.30
CA PRO A 156 -24.01 16.66 28.02
C PRO A 156 -25.25 16.71 27.10
N LYS A 157 -25.26 17.63 26.13
CA LYS A 157 -26.36 17.76 25.16
C LYS A 157 -26.40 16.59 24.16
N GLU A 158 -25.24 16.09 23.76
CA GLU A 158 -25.12 14.91 22.89
C GLU A 158 -25.65 13.66 23.57
N LYS A 159 -25.37 13.46 24.87
CA LYS A 159 -25.91 12.36 25.68
C LYS A 159 -27.43 12.40 25.74
N GLN A 160 -28.02 13.56 25.95
CA GLN A 160 -29.49 13.69 26.02
C GLN A 160 -30.15 13.47 24.66
N ILE A 161 -29.59 14.03 23.57
CA ILE A 161 -30.08 13.78 22.20
C ILE A 161 -29.93 12.30 21.83
N PHE A 162 -28.78 11.69 22.14
CA PHE A 162 -28.54 10.27 21.96
C PHE A 162 -29.54 9.43 22.73
N ALA A 163 -29.79 9.75 24.01
CA ALA A 163 -30.73 9.00 24.83
C ALA A 163 -32.17 9.11 24.30
N LYS A 164 -32.60 10.30 23.88
CA LYS A 164 -33.92 10.53 23.28
C LYS A 164 -34.10 9.81 21.95
N PHE A 165 -33.07 9.83 21.12
CA PHE A 165 -33.08 9.13 19.84
C PHE A 165 -33.03 7.61 20.02
N PHE A 166 -32.11 7.12 20.86
CA PHE A 166 -31.79 5.71 20.98
C PHE A 166 -32.68 4.96 21.97
N TYR A 167 -32.86 5.47 23.19
CA TYR A 167 -33.69 4.83 24.22
C TYR A 167 -35.15 5.23 24.11
N GLU A 168 -35.45 6.53 24.01
CA GLU A 168 -36.85 7.00 23.99
C GLU A 168 -37.52 6.85 22.61
N GLN A 169 -36.74 6.54 21.57
CA GLN A 169 -37.23 6.30 20.21
C GLN A 169 -37.99 7.50 19.63
N LEU A 170 -37.53 8.71 19.95
CA LEU A 170 -38.06 9.95 19.38
C LEU A 170 -37.49 10.20 17.98
N THR A 171 -38.33 10.70 17.09
CA THR A 171 -37.93 11.13 15.75
C THR A 171 -37.07 12.39 15.82
N PRO A 172 -36.23 12.68 14.81
CA PRO A 172 -35.48 13.94 14.74
C PRO A 172 -36.35 15.19 14.90
N ASP A 173 -37.60 15.15 14.44
CA ASP A 173 -38.59 16.22 14.59
C ASP A 173 -39.07 16.39 16.04
N GLU A 174 -39.38 15.29 16.74
CA GLU A 174 -39.76 15.30 18.16
C GLU A 174 -38.58 15.71 19.05
N ILE A 175 -37.36 15.31 18.71
CA ILE A 175 -36.13 15.75 19.38
C ILE A 175 -35.92 17.24 19.12
N ALA A 176 -36.12 17.71 17.89
CA ALA A 176 -36.01 19.13 17.55
C ALA A 176 -36.96 19.98 18.40
N ALA A 177 -38.22 19.55 18.54
CA ALA A 177 -39.20 20.18 19.42
C ALA A 177 -38.80 20.11 20.91
N ALA A 178 -38.29 18.97 21.39
CA ALA A 178 -37.90 18.78 22.79
C ALA A 178 -36.68 19.62 23.22
N PHE A 179 -35.82 20.02 22.27
CA PHE A 179 -34.61 20.81 22.53
C PHE A 179 -34.68 22.25 21.99
N ASP A 180 -35.85 22.70 21.56
CA ASP A 180 -36.07 24.00 20.92
C ASP A 180 -35.03 24.31 19.83
N THR A 181 -34.90 23.38 18.89
CA THR A 181 -33.92 23.42 17.79
C THR A 181 -34.56 23.00 16.48
N ASN A 182 -33.87 23.16 15.36
CA ASN A 182 -34.30 22.60 14.07
C ASN A 182 -33.78 21.17 13.83
N VAL A 183 -34.47 20.46 12.94
CA VAL A 183 -34.23 19.06 12.55
C VAL A 183 -32.83 18.86 11.94
N ASN A 184 -32.36 19.84 11.16
CA ASN A 184 -31.01 19.82 10.58
C ASN A 184 -29.90 19.80 11.65
N ASN A 185 -30.09 20.54 12.75
CA ASN A 185 -29.15 20.54 13.87
C ASN A 185 -29.15 19.21 14.63
N VAL A 186 -30.32 18.56 14.76
CA VAL A 186 -30.43 17.21 15.33
C VAL A 186 -29.69 16.19 14.46
N HIS A 187 -29.88 16.22 13.14
CA HIS A 187 -29.15 15.35 12.21
C HIS A 187 -27.63 15.57 12.26
N LYS A 188 -27.18 16.83 12.26
CA LYS A 188 -25.75 17.16 12.42
C LYS A 188 -25.20 16.64 13.76
N THR A 189 -25.97 16.75 14.84
CA THR A 189 -25.57 16.28 16.16
C THR A 189 -25.52 14.74 16.23
N LEU A 190 -26.51 14.03 15.71
CA LEU A 190 -26.52 12.57 15.63
C LEU A 190 -25.38 12.03 14.75
N SER A 191 -25.07 12.72 13.64
CA SER A 191 -23.91 12.42 12.80
C SER A 191 -22.59 12.58 13.56
N ARG A 192 -22.43 13.68 14.32
CA ARG A 192 -21.24 13.90 15.19
C ARG A 192 -21.13 12.84 16.29
N ILE A 193 -22.25 12.49 16.93
CA ILE A 193 -22.30 11.42 17.95
C ILE A 193 -21.83 10.10 17.33
N ARG A 194 -22.36 9.73 16.16
CA ARG A 194 -21.94 8.53 15.42
C ARG A 194 -20.44 8.52 15.15
N LYS A 195 -19.89 9.64 14.68
CA LYS A 195 -18.46 9.79 14.41
C LYS A 195 -17.62 9.60 15.69
N LYS A 196 -17.98 10.28 16.79
CA LYS A 196 -17.29 10.16 18.09
C LYS A 196 -17.31 8.75 18.66
N LEU A 197 -18.47 8.08 18.62
CA LEU A 197 -18.61 6.71 19.12
C LEU A 197 -17.82 5.72 18.26
N HIS A 198 -17.80 5.92 16.93
CA HIS A 198 -17.01 5.11 16.02
C HIS A 198 -15.51 5.27 16.26
N GLU A 199 -15.01 6.52 16.35
CA GLU A 199 -13.61 6.84 16.64
C GLU A 199 -13.17 6.24 17.99
N HIS A 200 -13.96 6.43 19.05
CA HIS A 200 -13.62 5.91 20.37
C HIS A 200 -13.66 4.38 20.44
N ARG A 201 -14.59 3.71 19.73
CA ARG A 201 -14.59 2.25 19.62
C ARG A 201 -13.31 1.75 18.95
N MET A 202 -12.94 2.36 17.83
CA MET A 202 -11.69 2.00 17.14
C MET A 202 -10.49 2.17 18.08
N GLU A 203 -10.43 3.26 18.84
CA GLU A 203 -9.38 3.50 19.82
C GLU A 203 -9.31 2.40 20.89
N VAL A 204 -10.45 1.94 21.42
CA VAL A 204 -10.53 0.83 22.38
C VAL A 204 -10.06 -0.48 21.76
N ASP A 205 -10.52 -0.80 20.55
CA ASP A 205 -10.15 -2.03 19.83
C ASP A 205 -8.63 -2.05 19.53
N ILE A 206 -8.08 -0.94 19.04
CA ILE A 206 -6.65 -0.80 18.74
C ILE A 206 -5.82 -0.92 20.02
N ARG A 207 -6.22 -0.28 21.13
CA ARG A 207 -5.53 -0.40 22.41
C ARG A 207 -5.50 -1.84 22.92
N ALA A 208 -6.61 -2.57 22.78
CA ALA A 208 -6.67 -3.98 23.15
C ALA A 208 -5.71 -4.84 22.28
N GLN A 209 -5.65 -4.57 20.98
CA GLN A 209 -4.73 -5.24 20.06
C GLN A 209 -3.26 -4.92 20.35
N ILE A 210 -2.93 -3.66 20.63
CA ILE A 210 -1.58 -3.25 21.06
C ILE A 210 -1.19 -4.01 22.34
N ARG A 211 -2.06 -4.03 23.35
CA ARG A 211 -1.80 -4.74 24.60
C ARG A 211 -1.56 -6.23 24.35
N ALA A 212 -2.43 -6.89 23.58
CA ALA A 212 -2.24 -8.31 23.25
C ALA A 212 -0.92 -8.58 22.50
N HIS A 213 -0.51 -7.67 21.61
CA HIS A 213 0.77 -7.75 20.90
C HIS A 213 1.97 -7.55 21.83
N LEU A 214 1.91 -6.59 22.76
CA LEU A 214 2.96 -6.32 23.74
C LEU A 214 3.06 -7.40 24.81
N ASP A 215 1.94 -8.02 25.21
CA ASP A 215 1.92 -9.15 26.14
C ASP A 215 2.69 -10.36 25.55
N GLN A 216 2.68 -10.52 24.22
CA GLN A 216 3.43 -11.57 23.52
C GLN A 216 4.90 -11.22 23.31
N ASN A 217 5.21 -9.95 23.01
CA ASN A 217 6.56 -9.51 22.61
C ASN A 217 7.38 -8.84 23.73
N GLY A 218 6.77 -8.62 24.89
CA GLY A 218 7.36 -7.94 26.04
C GLY A 218 7.26 -6.41 25.96
N TYR A 219 7.08 -5.78 27.12
CA TYR A 219 7.05 -4.33 27.29
C TYR A 219 8.47 -3.79 27.47
N LYS A 220 8.82 -2.75 26.72
CA LYS A 220 10.08 -2.04 26.79
C LYS A 220 9.86 -0.54 26.72
N ALA A 221 10.87 0.22 27.13
CA ALA A 221 10.94 1.65 26.87
C ALA A 221 12.38 1.98 26.49
N LYS A 222 12.53 2.85 25.49
CA LYS A 222 13.83 3.36 25.07
C LYS A 222 13.70 4.78 24.59
N LEU A 223 14.66 5.62 24.97
CA LEU A 223 14.72 7.01 24.55
C LEU A 223 16.15 7.35 24.14
N LEU A 224 16.33 7.74 22.89
CA LEU A 224 17.60 8.24 22.37
C LEU A 224 17.78 9.72 22.75
N PRO A 225 19.00 10.28 22.62
CA PRO A 225 19.19 11.72 22.69
C PRO A 225 18.20 12.44 21.75
N LYS A 226 17.72 13.62 22.15
CA LYS A 226 16.76 14.38 21.34
C LYS A 226 17.39 14.78 20.00
N PRO A 227 16.71 14.58 18.86
CA PRO A 227 17.19 15.02 17.55
C PRO A 227 17.52 16.51 17.50
N LEU A 228 18.66 16.83 16.90
CA LEU A 228 19.12 18.20 16.66
C LEU A 228 19.11 18.47 15.16
N PHE A 229 18.19 19.32 14.74
CA PHE A 229 18.07 19.73 13.33
C PHE A 229 18.95 20.97 13.10
N ASP A 230 20.10 20.77 12.46
CA ASP A 230 21.11 21.80 12.18
C ASP A 230 21.52 21.78 10.69
N GLY A 231 22.06 22.91 10.19
CA GLY A 231 22.63 23.00 8.84
C GLY A 231 21.70 23.42 7.71
N GLY A 232 20.39 23.56 7.93
CA GLY A 232 19.41 23.96 6.90
C GLY A 232 18.39 25.01 7.37
N PRO A 233 17.63 25.63 6.44
CA PRO A 233 16.62 26.61 6.79
C PRO A 233 15.38 25.91 7.38
N LEU A 234 15.30 25.83 8.70
CA LEU A 234 14.20 25.20 9.46
C LEU A 234 12.84 25.92 9.29
N VAL A 235 12.80 26.96 8.44
CA VAL A 235 11.64 27.81 8.20
C VAL A 235 10.69 27.26 7.12
N HIS A 236 11.10 26.28 6.32
CA HIS A 236 10.31 25.80 5.18
C HIS A 236 9.85 24.33 5.35
N PRO A 237 8.53 24.03 5.24
CA PRO A 237 7.97 22.68 5.45
C PRO A 237 8.55 21.59 4.54
N ASP A 238 8.73 21.91 3.26
CA ASP A 238 9.26 20.99 2.23
C ASP A 238 10.71 20.53 2.49
N LEU A 239 11.38 21.13 3.48
CA LEU A 239 12.73 20.73 3.89
C LEU A 239 12.71 19.72 5.05
N SER A 240 11.53 19.38 5.59
CA SER A 240 11.42 18.49 6.74
C SER A 240 11.95 17.09 6.47
N PHE A 241 11.72 16.53 5.28
CA PHE A 241 12.27 15.24 4.88
C PHE A 241 13.81 15.21 4.81
N PRO A 242 14.49 16.00 3.95
CA PRO A 242 15.94 15.91 3.82
C PRO A 242 16.67 16.21 5.14
N MET A 243 16.11 17.10 5.96
CA MET A 243 16.63 17.41 7.29
C MET A 243 16.43 16.25 8.28
N SER A 244 15.28 15.56 8.24
CA SER A 244 15.03 14.38 9.07
C SER A 244 15.96 13.23 8.68
N LEU A 245 16.15 12.99 7.38
CA LEU A 245 17.07 11.96 6.89
C LEU A 245 18.52 12.27 7.31
N TYR A 246 18.97 13.52 7.12
CA TYR A 246 20.29 13.96 7.55
C TYR A 246 20.51 13.76 9.05
N CYS A 247 19.53 14.16 9.87
CA CYS A 247 19.61 13.97 11.31
C CYS A 247 19.60 12.48 11.69
N ALA A 248 18.78 11.63 11.06
CA ALA A 248 18.75 10.19 11.32
C ALA A 248 20.10 9.53 11.03
N LEU A 249 20.76 9.90 9.93
CA LEU A 249 22.07 9.35 9.55
C LEU A 249 23.21 9.70 10.52
N LYS A 250 23.08 10.80 11.27
CA LYS A 250 24.03 11.11 12.36
C LYS A 250 23.99 10.08 13.48
N TYR A 251 22.81 9.53 13.78
CA TYR A 251 22.67 8.44 14.78
C TYR A 251 23.29 7.14 14.29
N ALA A 252 23.31 6.90 12.97
CA ALA A 252 24.02 5.79 12.38
C ALA A 252 25.55 5.94 12.41
N GLY A 253 26.08 7.06 12.93
CA GLY A 253 27.52 7.26 13.12
C GLY A 253 28.32 7.52 11.84
N LYS A 254 27.65 7.84 10.72
CA LYS A 254 28.34 8.15 9.45
C LYS A 254 28.60 9.65 9.30
N PRO A 255 29.80 10.07 8.85
CA PRO A 255 30.19 11.47 8.75
C PRO A 255 29.69 12.13 7.45
N TYR A 256 28.45 11.90 7.03
CA TYR A 256 27.91 12.56 5.85
C TYR A 256 27.70 14.05 6.13
N SER A 257 28.09 14.91 5.19
CA SER A 257 27.67 16.30 5.17
C SER A 257 26.19 16.40 4.75
N LEU A 258 25.55 17.54 5.02
CA LEU A 258 24.19 17.78 4.56
C LEU A 258 24.09 17.67 3.03
N ALA A 259 25.05 18.24 2.31
CA ALA A 259 25.11 18.17 0.86
C ALA A 259 25.24 16.72 0.35
N HIS A 260 26.02 15.85 1.01
CA HIS A 260 26.09 14.42 0.67
C HIS A 260 24.74 13.71 0.85
N VAL A 261 24.02 13.96 1.95
CA VAL A 261 22.72 13.32 2.17
C VAL A 261 21.69 13.77 1.14
N ILE A 262 21.59 15.07 0.88
CA ILE A 262 20.62 15.62 -0.07
C ILE A 262 20.99 15.27 -1.52
N GLY A 263 22.30 15.22 -1.83
CA GLY A 263 22.82 14.82 -3.12
C GLY A 263 22.57 13.34 -3.42
N PHE A 264 23.06 12.42 -2.60
CA PHE A 264 22.90 10.97 -2.83
C PHE A 264 21.46 10.49 -2.71
N SER A 265 20.63 11.16 -1.91
CA SER A 265 19.19 10.88 -1.90
C SER A 265 18.49 11.22 -3.22
N GLY A 266 19.12 12.03 -4.09
CA GLY A 266 18.55 12.54 -5.33
C GLY A 266 17.66 13.77 -5.14
N TYR A 267 17.37 14.16 -3.89
CA TYR A 267 16.46 15.25 -3.54
C TYR A 267 16.98 16.61 -4.06
N ALA A 268 18.30 16.79 -4.12
CA ALA A 268 18.92 18.03 -4.62
C ALA A 268 18.58 18.36 -6.08
N PHE A 269 18.13 17.36 -6.85
CA PHE A 269 17.98 17.41 -8.30
C PHE A 269 16.53 17.31 -8.78
N LEU A 270 15.57 17.16 -7.86
CA LEU A 270 14.16 17.12 -8.21
C LEU A 270 13.64 18.49 -8.66
N LEU A 271 12.67 18.46 -9.57
CA LEU A 271 11.84 19.59 -10.01
C LEU A 271 10.47 19.06 -10.44
N ASN A 272 9.46 19.26 -9.61
CA ASN A 272 8.07 18.89 -9.85
C ASN A 272 7.15 20.11 -9.68
N LEU A 273 6.27 20.34 -10.64
CA LEU A 273 5.26 21.39 -10.57
C LEU A 273 3.87 20.82 -10.78
N HIS A 274 3.00 21.05 -9.80
CA HIS A 274 1.59 20.70 -9.91
C HIS A 274 0.93 21.47 -11.07
N LEU A 275 0.07 20.79 -11.85
CA LEU A 275 -0.69 21.40 -12.96
C LEU A 275 -2.18 21.44 -12.64
N PRO A 276 -2.96 22.40 -13.19
CA PRO A 276 -2.55 23.45 -14.14
C PRO A 276 -2.06 24.75 -13.47
N MET A 277 -2.07 24.83 -12.14
CA MET A 277 -1.68 26.01 -11.38
C MET A 277 -0.44 25.71 -10.54
N ILE A 278 0.52 26.64 -10.55
CA ILE A 278 1.67 26.59 -9.66
C ILE A 278 1.21 27.02 -8.27
N GLY A 279 1.09 26.04 -7.39
CA GLY A 279 0.69 26.21 -6.00
C GLY A 279 1.65 25.50 -5.04
N PRO A 280 1.39 25.59 -3.72
CA PRO A 280 2.16 24.86 -2.73
C PRO A 280 2.01 23.33 -2.91
N GLY A 281 3.06 22.58 -2.57
CA GLY A 281 3.04 21.11 -2.55
C GLY A 281 3.42 20.40 -3.85
N GLY A 282 3.89 21.11 -4.87
CA GLY A 282 4.39 20.50 -6.11
C GLY A 282 5.62 19.60 -5.89
N LEU A 283 6.49 19.94 -4.94
CA LEU A 283 7.73 19.21 -4.68
C LEU A 283 7.46 17.73 -4.32
N GLU A 284 6.49 17.48 -3.45
CA GLU A 284 6.18 16.16 -2.86
C GLU A 284 5.53 15.17 -3.84
N LEU A 285 5.38 15.53 -5.12
CA LEU A 285 4.66 14.74 -6.14
C LEU A 285 5.52 13.63 -6.78
N PHE A 286 6.23 12.82 -5.99
CA PHE A 286 7.03 11.68 -6.46
C PHE A 286 6.91 10.49 -5.51
N ASP A 287 7.04 9.25 -6.01
CA ASP A 287 6.97 8.05 -5.17
C ASP A 287 8.03 8.02 -4.06
N TRP A 288 7.57 8.21 -2.82
CA TRP A 288 8.43 8.29 -1.63
C TRP A 288 9.15 6.98 -1.33
N ASP A 289 8.50 5.83 -1.51
CA ASP A 289 9.07 4.53 -1.16
C ASP A 289 10.33 4.26 -1.99
N THR A 290 10.20 4.46 -3.30
CA THR A 290 11.30 4.30 -4.26
C THR A 290 12.36 5.37 -4.09
N HIS A 291 11.95 6.62 -3.84
CA HIS A 291 12.89 7.72 -3.63
C HIS A 291 13.78 7.47 -2.40
N ILE A 292 13.18 7.21 -1.24
CA ILE A 292 13.90 7.03 0.03
C ILE A 292 14.79 5.79 -0.05
N THR A 293 14.26 4.70 -0.60
CA THR A 293 14.99 3.43 -0.71
C THR A 293 16.23 3.59 -1.60
N ASN A 294 16.10 4.13 -2.81
CA ASN A 294 17.26 4.37 -3.68
C ASN A 294 18.24 5.38 -3.07
N GLY A 295 17.73 6.39 -2.35
CA GLY A 295 18.57 7.36 -1.66
C GLY A 295 19.42 6.75 -0.55
N LEU A 296 18.82 5.91 0.30
CA LEU A 296 19.54 5.17 1.34
C LEU A 296 20.54 4.19 0.73
N LEU A 297 20.20 3.53 -0.37
CA LEU A 297 21.12 2.64 -1.07
C LEU A 297 22.37 3.35 -1.60
N ASN A 298 22.24 4.58 -2.11
CA ASN A 298 23.37 5.40 -2.54
C ASN A 298 24.22 5.87 -1.35
N LEU A 299 23.62 5.93 -0.15
CA LEU A 299 24.27 6.26 1.11
C LEU A 299 24.82 5.03 1.85
N GLY A 300 24.77 3.84 1.24
CA GLY A 300 25.30 2.62 1.85
C GLY A 300 24.39 1.94 2.87
N PHE A 301 23.08 2.20 2.80
CA PHE A 301 22.10 1.64 3.72
C PHE A 301 20.93 0.95 3.02
N HIS A 302 20.39 -0.04 3.71
CA HIS A 302 19.12 -0.67 3.40
C HIS A 302 17.96 0.07 4.08
N SER A 303 16.82 0.14 3.39
CA SER A 303 15.60 0.79 3.85
C SER A 303 14.60 -0.26 4.35
N GLY A 304 13.92 0.00 5.46
CA GLY A 304 12.70 -0.70 5.86
C GLY A 304 11.54 0.27 5.90
N TYR A 305 10.35 -0.12 5.45
CA TYR A 305 9.19 0.78 5.48
C TYR A 305 7.85 0.09 5.67
N ALA A 306 6.86 0.89 6.08
CA ALA A 306 5.46 0.51 6.20
C ALA A 306 4.56 1.67 5.75
N ASP A 307 3.66 1.40 4.79
CA ASP A 307 2.73 2.38 4.24
C ASP A 307 1.28 1.84 4.13
N TYR A 308 0.31 2.75 4.26
CA TYR A 308 -1.11 2.58 3.98
C TYR A 308 -1.76 3.62 3.04
N GLN A 309 -1.00 4.54 2.46
CA GLN A 309 -1.54 5.73 1.80
C GLN A 309 -2.45 5.44 0.59
N HIS A 310 -2.53 4.19 0.13
CA HIS A 310 -3.14 3.81 -1.15
C HIS A 310 -4.46 3.01 -1.03
N PHE A 311 -4.93 2.79 0.19
CA PHE A 311 -6.07 1.91 0.47
C PHE A 311 -7.43 2.63 0.36
N LYS A 312 -8.09 2.49 -0.81
CA LYS A 312 -9.39 3.13 -1.11
C LYS A 312 -10.63 2.42 -0.54
N HIS A 313 -10.51 1.22 0.07
CA HIS A 313 -11.68 0.43 0.48
C HIS A 313 -11.71 0.07 1.98
N THR A 314 -12.93 0.07 2.55
CA THR A 314 -13.24 -0.10 3.98
C THR A 314 -13.21 -1.54 4.52
N ALA A 315 -12.93 -2.56 3.68
CA ALA A 315 -12.66 -3.95 4.10
C ALA A 315 -11.30 -4.11 4.87
N ALA A 316 -10.71 -2.99 5.28
CA ALA A 316 -9.32 -2.81 5.67
C ALA A 316 -8.97 -3.13 7.12
N SER A 317 -9.92 -3.48 8.00
CA SER A 317 -9.67 -3.38 9.47
C SER A 317 -8.59 -4.33 9.99
N ARG A 318 -8.52 -5.57 9.50
CA ARG A 318 -7.52 -6.57 9.93
C ARG A 318 -6.12 -6.27 9.38
N HIS A 319 -6.00 -6.07 8.08
CA HIS A 319 -4.72 -5.77 7.44
C HIS A 319 -4.13 -4.44 7.93
N LYS A 320 -4.97 -3.41 8.15
CA LYS A 320 -4.58 -2.13 8.77
C LYS A 320 -4.13 -2.28 10.23
N THR A 321 -4.53 -3.35 10.91
CA THR A 321 -4.03 -3.66 12.24
C THR A 321 -2.67 -4.34 12.15
N GLU A 322 -2.54 -5.39 11.33
CA GLU A 322 -1.32 -6.17 11.19
C GLU A 322 -0.12 -5.32 10.77
N LYS A 323 -0.32 -4.43 9.79
CA LYS A 323 0.73 -3.55 9.29
C LYS A 323 1.06 -2.39 10.25
N PHE A 324 0.16 -2.05 11.17
CA PHE A 324 0.35 -1.02 12.19
C PHE A 324 1.23 -1.60 13.28
N LEU A 325 0.93 -2.83 13.72
CA LEU A 325 1.77 -3.60 14.61
C LEU A 325 3.15 -3.85 14.00
N PHE A 326 3.20 -4.17 12.70
CA PHE A 326 4.47 -4.29 11.97
C PHE A 326 5.29 -2.99 11.99
N ALA A 327 4.68 -1.84 11.73
CA ALA A 327 5.39 -0.56 11.80
C ALA A 327 5.84 -0.23 13.23
N LEU A 328 5.03 -0.54 14.24
CA LEU A 328 5.40 -0.38 15.64
C LEU A 328 6.65 -1.21 15.96
N ASP A 329 6.69 -2.49 15.56
CA ASP A 329 7.85 -3.35 15.76
C ASP A 329 9.09 -2.85 15.00
N MET A 330 8.90 -2.35 13.78
CA MET A 330 9.97 -1.77 12.97
C MET A 330 10.58 -0.52 13.63
N ILE A 331 9.74 0.37 14.17
CA ILE A 331 10.17 1.55 14.94
C ILE A 331 10.93 1.12 16.19
N ARG A 332 10.37 0.19 16.98
CA ARG A 332 10.99 -0.34 18.20
C ARG A 332 12.37 -0.91 17.90
N GLN A 333 12.48 -1.74 16.85
CA GLN A 333 13.74 -2.34 16.43
C GLN A 333 14.79 -1.30 16.02
N SER A 334 14.40 -0.30 15.24
CA SER A 334 15.32 0.77 14.79
C SER A 334 15.83 1.59 15.98
N VAL A 335 14.92 2.01 16.87
CA VAL A 335 15.27 2.74 18.09
C VAL A 335 16.14 1.88 19.01
N ASP A 336 15.87 0.59 19.15
CA ASP A 336 16.69 -0.39 19.88
C ASP A 336 18.11 -0.50 19.32
N GLN A 337 18.30 -0.32 18.01
CA GLN A 337 19.62 -0.24 17.37
C GLN A 337 20.30 1.12 17.53
N GLY A 338 19.60 2.12 18.06
CA GLY A 338 20.13 3.46 18.32
C GLY A 338 19.84 4.47 17.22
N ILE A 339 19.02 4.13 16.23
CA ILE A 339 18.70 4.99 15.08
C ILE A 339 17.20 5.38 15.15
N PRO A 340 16.84 6.66 14.98
CA PRO A 340 15.43 7.06 14.97
C PRO A 340 14.73 6.65 13.67
N ALA A 341 13.43 6.39 13.75
CA ALA A 341 12.59 6.12 12.59
C ALA A 341 12.05 7.41 11.97
N LEU A 342 11.88 7.46 10.65
CA LEU A 342 11.21 8.55 9.94
C LEU A 342 9.71 8.27 9.88
N LEU A 343 8.90 9.20 10.36
CA LEU A 343 7.45 9.12 10.36
C LEU A 343 6.86 10.23 9.47
N GLY A 344 6.12 9.84 8.43
CA GLY A 344 5.36 10.73 7.57
C GLY A 344 4.01 11.10 8.19
N GLY A 345 3.54 12.32 7.88
CA GLY A 345 2.43 12.93 8.60
C GLY A 345 2.79 13.27 10.04
N GLY A 346 4.00 13.82 10.23
CA GLY A 346 4.63 14.16 11.52
C GLY A 346 3.83 15.11 12.42
N ILE A 347 4.51 15.78 13.37
CA ILE A 347 3.81 16.56 14.40
C ILE A 347 3.25 17.87 13.83
N GLN A 348 4.13 18.73 13.29
CA GLN A 348 3.74 19.99 12.64
C GLN A 348 4.08 20.01 11.15
N HIS A 349 5.13 19.29 10.75
CA HIS A 349 5.58 19.21 9.36
C HIS A 349 5.38 17.80 8.79
N GLU A 350 5.71 17.66 7.50
CA GLU A 350 5.51 16.42 6.74
C GLU A 350 6.20 15.22 7.39
N PHE A 351 7.47 15.37 7.79
CA PHE A 351 8.25 14.31 8.43
C PHE A 351 8.71 14.67 9.85
N ALA A 352 8.70 13.67 10.72
CA ALA A 352 9.28 13.71 12.07
C ALA A 352 10.16 12.49 12.34
N LEU A 353 11.12 12.62 13.25
CA LEU A 353 11.95 11.54 13.75
C LEU A 353 11.38 10.98 15.05
N VAL A 354 11.04 9.70 15.05
CA VAL A 354 10.69 8.94 16.25
C VAL A 354 11.98 8.42 16.88
N TYR A 355 12.36 9.04 17.99
CA TYR A 355 13.64 8.80 18.67
C TYR A 355 13.47 8.07 20.01
N GLY A 356 12.24 7.67 20.35
CA GLY A 356 11.97 6.87 21.53
C GLY A 356 10.58 6.28 21.53
N TYR A 357 10.35 5.34 22.43
CA TYR A 357 9.06 4.72 22.68
C TYR A 357 8.94 4.27 24.15
N ASP A 358 7.71 4.18 24.64
CA ASP A 358 7.33 3.64 25.95
C ASP A 358 6.11 2.73 25.77
N ASP A 359 6.32 1.41 25.90
CA ASP A 359 5.26 0.42 25.73
C ASP A 359 4.24 0.42 26.89
N GLN A 360 4.63 0.84 28.09
CA GLN A 360 3.72 0.89 29.24
C GLN A 360 2.70 2.01 29.07
N GLU A 361 3.17 3.19 28.66
CA GLU A 361 2.32 4.35 28.39
C GLU A 361 1.75 4.35 26.97
N GLN A 362 2.21 3.44 26.10
CA GLN A 362 1.86 3.36 24.67
C GLN A 362 2.14 4.67 23.92
N LEU A 363 3.33 5.24 24.14
CA LEU A 363 3.77 6.53 23.59
C LEU A 363 5.01 6.39 22.72
N LEU A 364 5.03 7.09 21.60
CA LEU A 364 6.24 7.36 20.80
C LEU A 364 6.73 8.77 21.10
N PHE A 365 8.04 8.95 21.22
CA PHE A 365 8.66 10.27 21.32
C PHE A 365 9.14 10.69 19.93
N ALA A 366 8.52 11.73 19.38
CA ALA A 366 8.81 12.23 18.04
C ALA A 366 9.30 13.69 18.08
N ALA A 367 10.16 14.06 17.14
CA ALA A 367 10.62 15.43 16.95
C ALA A 367 10.72 15.78 15.47
N ASP A 368 10.27 16.98 15.11
CA ASP A 368 10.54 17.64 13.83
C ASP A 368 11.43 18.88 14.05
N SER A 369 11.70 19.63 12.98
CA SER A 369 12.57 20.80 13.01
C SER A 369 12.16 21.91 13.98
N ARG A 370 10.91 21.93 14.47
CA ARG A 370 10.39 22.97 15.37
C ARG A 370 9.76 22.45 16.64
N HIS A 371 9.34 21.19 16.67
CA HIS A 371 8.53 20.64 17.74
C HIS A 371 9.01 19.26 18.15
N ALA A 372 8.88 18.95 19.44
CA ALA A 372 9.05 17.60 19.94
C ALA A 372 7.89 17.30 20.89
N SER A 373 7.26 16.14 20.71
CA SER A 373 6.12 15.72 21.52
C SER A 373 6.08 14.21 21.67
N ALA A 374 5.41 13.76 22.73
CA ALA A 374 4.97 12.38 22.83
C ALA A 374 3.65 12.21 22.07
N ILE A 375 3.58 11.21 21.20
CA ILE A 375 2.39 10.85 20.43
C ILE A 375 1.94 9.43 20.81
N PRO A 376 0.63 9.16 20.97
CA PRO A 376 0.15 7.83 21.31
C PRO A 376 0.36 6.85 20.15
N TYR A 377 0.54 5.56 20.44
CA TYR A 377 0.66 4.51 19.42
C TYR A 377 -0.53 4.51 18.44
N SER A 378 -1.73 4.85 18.93
CA SER A 378 -2.93 4.99 18.10
C SER A 378 -2.80 6.05 17.00
N PHE A 379 -1.87 7.01 17.12
CA PHE A 379 -1.56 7.97 16.07
C PHE A 379 -1.11 7.28 14.77
N LEU A 380 -0.30 6.22 14.88
CA LEU A 380 0.13 5.41 13.73
C LEU A 380 -1.06 4.78 13.00
N TYR A 381 -2.13 4.44 13.72
CA TYR A 381 -3.31 3.81 13.13
C TYR A 381 -4.28 4.82 12.50
N HIS A 382 -4.51 5.96 13.16
CA HIS A 382 -5.49 6.95 12.73
C HIS A 382 -4.93 7.96 11.72
N GLY A 383 -3.61 8.19 11.72
CA GLY A 383 -2.99 9.31 11.02
C GLY A 383 -3.24 10.66 11.72
N GLY A 384 -2.52 11.69 11.29
CA GLY A 384 -2.68 13.05 11.83
C GLY A 384 -4.08 13.64 11.56
N THR A 385 -4.72 14.21 12.59
CA THR A 385 -6.10 14.74 12.52
C THR A 385 -6.21 16.23 12.16
N LYS A 386 -5.14 16.91 11.77
CA LYS A 386 -5.17 18.35 11.44
C LYS A 386 -4.31 18.68 10.23
N LEU A 387 -4.95 18.99 9.11
CA LEU A 387 -4.38 19.78 8.01
C LEU A 387 -5.53 20.38 7.21
N ASP A 388 -5.73 21.70 7.34
CA ASP A 388 -6.56 22.68 6.61
C ASP A 388 -7.72 22.19 5.69
N PRO A 389 -9.00 22.58 5.95
CA PRO A 389 -10.17 22.25 5.13
C PRO A 389 -10.12 22.67 3.65
N THR A 390 -9.17 23.52 3.26
CA THR A 390 -9.14 24.17 1.94
C THR A 390 -8.50 23.35 0.82
N PHE A 391 -7.76 22.29 1.11
CA PHE A 391 -7.21 21.39 0.09
C PHE A 391 -8.16 20.22 -0.20
N GLU A 392 -8.75 20.21 -1.39
CA GLU A 392 -9.72 19.18 -1.86
C GLU A 392 -9.10 17.78 -2.06
N TYR A 393 -7.77 17.64 -2.02
CA TYR A 393 -7.07 16.36 -2.15
C TYR A 393 -6.59 15.84 -0.79
N ARG A 394 -7.52 15.31 -0.01
CA ARG A 394 -7.21 14.66 1.28
C ARG A 394 -7.39 13.16 1.18
N ALA A 395 -6.38 12.46 0.66
CA ALA A 395 -6.11 11.13 1.19
C ALA A 395 -5.79 11.34 2.68
N SER A 396 -6.48 10.66 3.59
CA SER A 396 -6.00 10.58 4.97
C SER A 396 -4.53 10.14 4.88
N ARG A 397 -3.58 10.91 5.42
CA ARG A 397 -2.19 10.43 5.54
C ARG A 397 -2.22 9.31 6.60
N GLN A 398 -2.60 8.12 6.13
CA GLN A 398 -2.49 6.86 6.84
C GLN A 398 -0.99 6.56 7.03
N LEU A 399 -0.66 5.79 8.07
CA LEU A 399 0.70 5.38 8.46
C LEU A 399 1.71 5.41 7.32
N TYR A 400 2.76 6.21 7.47
CA TYR A 400 3.94 6.18 6.60
C TYR A 400 5.19 6.18 7.46
N CYS A 401 5.94 5.10 7.47
CA CYS A 401 7.11 4.97 8.32
C CYS A 401 8.27 4.37 7.54
N HIS A 402 9.46 4.95 7.69
CA HIS A 402 10.73 4.44 7.17
C HIS A 402 11.75 4.28 8.30
N VAL A 403 12.62 3.27 8.17
CA VAL A 403 13.77 3.06 9.05
C VAL A 403 15.02 2.79 8.23
N ILE A 404 16.17 3.17 8.77
CA ILE A 404 17.46 2.70 8.28
C ILE A 404 17.65 1.29 8.84
N ALA A 405 17.50 0.27 8.00
CA ALA A 405 17.38 -1.12 8.43
C ALA A 405 18.74 -1.76 8.77
N SER A 406 19.72 -1.55 7.90
CA SER A 406 21.08 -2.08 8.06
C SER A 406 22.06 -1.41 7.09
N GLU A 407 23.36 -1.49 7.38
CA GLU A 407 24.41 -1.09 6.45
C GLU A 407 24.61 -2.13 5.34
N ILE A 408 25.02 -1.68 4.15
CA ILE A 408 25.37 -2.53 3.02
C ILE A 408 26.80 -3.04 3.20
N GLU A 409 27.00 -4.36 3.27
CA GLU A 409 28.31 -4.99 3.54
C GLU A 409 29.40 -4.65 2.50
N ALA A 410 29.03 -4.48 1.23
CA ALA A 410 29.95 -4.17 0.13
C ALA A 410 29.42 -3.01 -0.72
N HIS A 411 29.34 -1.82 -0.11
CA HIS A 411 28.91 -0.61 -0.82
C HIS A 411 29.96 -0.16 -1.85
N ASP A 412 29.56 -0.09 -3.13
CA ASP A 412 30.39 0.41 -4.23
C ASP A 412 30.10 1.91 -4.48
N PRO A 413 31.04 2.82 -4.17
CA PRO A 413 30.85 4.26 -4.35
C PRO A 413 30.66 4.68 -5.82
N MET A 414 31.28 3.98 -6.77
CA MET A 414 31.10 4.28 -8.19
C MET A 414 29.70 3.89 -8.64
N LEU A 415 29.21 2.72 -8.22
CA LEU A 415 27.85 2.29 -8.51
C LEU A 415 26.80 3.26 -7.91
N ALA A 416 27.04 3.78 -6.70
CA ALA A 416 26.18 4.80 -6.10
C ALA A 416 26.11 6.09 -6.93
N VAL A 417 27.25 6.59 -7.41
CA VAL A 417 27.29 7.78 -8.29
C VAL A 417 26.58 7.53 -9.61
N LYS A 418 26.83 6.37 -10.24
CA LYS A 418 26.21 5.98 -11.49
C LYS A 418 24.69 5.91 -11.39
N ARG A 419 24.15 5.26 -10.36
CA ARG A 419 22.71 5.22 -10.05
C ARG A 419 22.14 6.61 -9.81
N LEU A 420 22.84 7.46 -9.06
CA LEU A 420 22.42 8.84 -8.86
C LEU A 420 22.33 9.60 -10.19
N VAL A 421 23.34 9.50 -11.05
CA VAL A 421 23.36 10.18 -12.35
C VAL A 421 22.25 9.68 -13.27
N GLU A 422 22.06 8.36 -13.39
CA GLU A 422 20.95 7.82 -14.19
C GLU A 422 19.60 8.34 -13.72
N ARG A 423 19.41 8.43 -12.40
CA ARG A 423 18.19 8.99 -11.81
C ARG A 423 18.01 10.48 -12.08
N ILE A 424 19.07 11.28 -12.02
CA ILE A 424 19.03 12.71 -12.38
C ILE A 424 18.60 12.86 -13.84
N VAL A 425 19.20 12.06 -14.73
CA VAL A 425 18.90 12.06 -16.17
C VAL A 425 17.45 11.64 -16.43
N ARG A 426 17.01 10.54 -15.82
CA ARG A 426 15.65 10.02 -15.92
C ARG A 426 14.61 11.06 -15.46
N HIS A 427 14.87 11.71 -14.33
CA HIS A 427 14.01 12.77 -13.81
C HIS A 427 13.94 13.95 -14.79
N ALA A 428 15.10 14.40 -15.29
CA ALA A 428 15.19 15.50 -16.24
C ALA A 428 14.44 15.22 -17.56
N ASP A 429 14.42 13.97 -18.01
CA ASP A 429 13.66 13.50 -19.18
C ASP A 429 12.16 13.30 -18.91
N GLY A 430 11.71 13.54 -17.66
CA GLY A 430 10.31 13.45 -17.27
C GLY A 430 9.78 12.02 -17.10
N LEU A 431 10.67 11.04 -16.96
CA LEU A 431 10.33 9.62 -16.88
C LEU A 431 10.01 9.13 -15.46
N ASP A 432 10.09 10.01 -14.47
CA ASP A 432 9.72 9.69 -13.09
C ASP A 432 8.20 9.65 -12.93
N PRO A 433 7.65 8.59 -12.34
CA PRO A 433 6.22 8.52 -12.09
C PRO A 433 5.81 9.45 -10.95
N THR A 434 4.68 10.13 -11.13
CA THR A 434 4.21 11.17 -10.21
C THR A 434 2.78 10.93 -9.77
N PHE A 435 2.41 11.51 -8.62
CA PHE A 435 1.16 11.21 -7.94
C PHE A 435 -0.10 11.81 -8.59
N LEU A 436 0.08 12.94 -9.26
CA LEU A 436 -0.95 13.80 -9.84
C LEU A 436 -0.45 14.37 -11.17
N PRO A 437 -1.33 14.96 -12.01
CA PRO A 437 -0.89 15.73 -13.17
C PRO A 437 0.13 16.79 -12.74
N CYS A 438 1.37 16.59 -13.15
CA CYS A 438 2.46 17.51 -12.88
C CYS A 438 3.44 17.49 -14.05
N ALA A 439 4.18 18.58 -14.20
CA ALA A 439 5.35 18.62 -15.05
C ALA A 439 6.57 18.33 -14.17
N ASN A 440 7.41 17.39 -14.61
CA ASN A 440 8.63 16.97 -13.92
C ASN A 440 9.87 17.26 -14.79
N GLY A 441 11.03 17.38 -14.14
CA GLY A 441 12.31 17.56 -14.82
C GLY A 441 12.39 18.85 -15.65
N ILE A 442 13.06 18.79 -16.80
CA ILE A 442 13.30 19.97 -17.66
C ILE A 442 11.99 20.54 -18.22
N ALA A 443 10.99 19.69 -18.47
CA ALA A 443 9.68 20.11 -18.97
C ALA A 443 8.90 20.95 -17.93
N ALA A 444 9.23 20.84 -16.64
CA ALA A 444 8.64 21.68 -15.61
C ALA A 444 8.95 23.18 -15.81
N TYR A 445 10.10 23.54 -16.38
CA TYR A 445 10.39 24.94 -16.71
C TYR A 445 9.44 25.51 -17.76
N ASP A 446 9.04 24.69 -18.75
CA ASP A 446 8.07 25.11 -19.77
C ASP A 446 6.71 25.37 -19.14
N ALA A 447 6.25 24.44 -18.29
CA ALA A 447 5.04 24.62 -17.51
C ALA A 447 5.12 25.87 -16.60
N TRP A 448 6.29 26.12 -16.00
CA TRP A 448 6.49 27.31 -15.14
C TRP A 448 6.34 28.60 -15.94
N MET A 449 6.99 28.67 -17.11
CA MET A 449 6.88 29.81 -18.01
C MET A 449 5.46 30.01 -18.53
N ASP A 450 4.74 28.93 -18.87
CA ASP A 450 3.35 29.01 -19.32
C ASP A 450 2.41 29.52 -18.23
N ALA A 451 2.64 29.16 -16.97
CA ALA A 451 1.89 29.71 -15.85
C ALA A 451 2.09 31.23 -15.71
N PHE A 452 3.32 31.73 -15.90
CA PHE A 452 3.60 33.18 -15.89
C PHE A 452 2.91 33.90 -17.06
N ARG A 453 2.80 33.26 -18.23
CA ARG A 453 2.12 33.82 -19.41
C ARG A 453 0.60 33.87 -19.23
N THR A 454 0.03 32.86 -18.59
CA THR A 454 -1.43 32.69 -18.44
C THR A 454 -1.98 33.27 -17.14
N GLY A 455 -1.12 33.61 -16.18
CA GLY A 455 -1.51 34.06 -14.84
C GLY A 455 -1.94 32.93 -13.91
N ALA A 456 -1.64 31.67 -14.23
CA ALA A 456 -1.99 30.51 -13.40
C ALA A 456 -0.98 30.27 -12.26
N ILE A 457 -0.67 31.32 -11.49
CA ILE A 457 0.35 31.30 -10.43
C ILE A 457 -0.26 31.73 -9.10
N ASP A 458 -0.13 30.87 -8.08
CA ASP A 458 -0.30 31.28 -6.70
C ASP A 458 0.98 31.95 -6.19
N PRO A 459 0.93 33.23 -5.74
CA PRO A 459 2.14 33.96 -5.32
C PRO A 459 2.91 33.27 -4.19
N LEU A 460 2.20 32.71 -3.19
CA LEU A 460 2.82 32.04 -2.05
C LEU A 460 3.48 30.71 -2.48
N GLY A 461 2.76 29.89 -3.24
CA GLY A 461 3.24 28.62 -3.79
C GLY A 461 4.44 28.80 -4.70
N ASN A 462 4.46 29.84 -5.54
CA ASN A 462 5.60 30.18 -6.38
C ASN A 462 6.83 30.57 -5.54
N ALA A 463 6.70 31.50 -4.60
CA ALA A 463 7.82 31.89 -3.74
C ALA A 463 8.34 30.74 -2.87
N SER A 464 7.43 29.88 -2.38
CA SER A 464 7.78 28.65 -1.65
C SER A 464 8.59 27.70 -2.53
N SER A 465 8.12 27.44 -3.76
CA SER A 465 8.83 26.59 -4.73
C SER A 465 10.22 27.16 -5.09
N LEU A 466 10.32 28.46 -5.36
CA LEU A 466 11.59 29.12 -5.67
C LEU A 466 12.58 29.03 -4.51
N PHE A 467 12.11 29.21 -3.27
CA PHE A 467 12.94 29.07 -2.08
C PHE A 467 13.48 27.63 -1.94
N ALA A 468 12.59 26.64 -2.03
CA ALA A 468 12.96 25.23 -1.89
C ALA A 468 13.92 24.79 -3.00
N TYR A 469 13.58 25.00 -4.27
CA TYR A 469 14.42 24.60 -5.41
C TYR A 469 15.75 25.36 -5.44
N GLY A 470 15.77 26.66 -5.14
CA GLY A 470 17.00 27.42 -5.02
C GLY A 470 17.93 26.86 -3.96
N TRP A 471 17.39 26.48 -2.80
CA TRP A 471 18.16 25.85 -1.75
C TRP A 471 18.69 24.47 -2.15
N PHE A 472 17.87 23.63 -2.79
CA PHE A 472 18.31 22.31 -3.29
C PHE A 472 19.43 22.42 -4.32
N ARG A 473 19.34 23.38 -5.24
CA ARG A 473 20.38 23.58 -6.27
C ARG A 473 21.68 24.13 -5.67
N LYS A 474 21.61 24.89 -4.57
CA LYS A 474 22.79 25.22 -3.77
C LYS A 474 23.42 23.97 -3.15
N GLN A 475 22.61 23.08 -2.56
CA GLN A 475 23.09 21.82 -1.99
C GLN A 475 23.67 20.89 -3.08
N ALA A 476 23.09 20.87 -4.28
CA ALA A 476 23.64 20.15 -5.44
C ALA A 476 25.05 20.63 -5.82
N ALA A 477 25.28 21.95 -5.84
CA ALA A 477 26.60 22.50 -6.11
C ALA A 477 27.62 22.12 -5.02
N GLU A 478 27.23 22.23 -3.75
CA GLU A 478 28.08 21.81 -2.61
C GLU A 478 28.41 20.31 -2.67
N PHE A 479 27.43 19.48 -3.03
CA PHE A 479 27.59 18.04 -3.18
C PHE A 479 28.65 17.68 -4.23
N TRP A 480 28.51 18.19 -5.45
CA TRP A 480 29.47 17.89 -6.52
C TRP A 480 30.88 18.40 -6.21
N ARG A 481 31.00 19.56 -5.54
CA ARG A 481 32.28 20.09 -5.08
C ARG A 481 32.94 19.14 -4.07
N GLU A 482 32.19 18.71 -3.06
CA GLU A 482 32.69 17.82 -2.01
C GLU A 482 33.06 16.44 -2.57
N LEU A 483 32.23 15.88 -3.45
CA LEU A 483 32.49 14.60 -4.10
C LEU A 483 33.76 14.65 -4.97
N ALA A 484 33.92 15.70 -5.77
CA ALA A 484 35.12 15.90 -6.60
C ALA A 484 36.39 16.01 -5.73
N ALA A 485 36.32 16.75 -4.63
CA ALA A 485 37.45 16.91 -3.71
C ALA A 485 37.82 15.58 -3.02
N ALA A 486 36.81 14.85 -2.53
CA ALA A 486 37.01 13.55 -1.89
C ALA A 486 37.69 12.56 -2.84
N TRP A 487 37.16 12.41 -4.05
CA TRP A 487 37.69 11.47 -5.05
C TRP A 487 39.07 11.87 -5.58
N GLN A 488 39.35 13.16 -5.66
CA GLN A 488 40.69 13.64 -6.04
C GLN A 488 41.74 13.32 -4.97
N SER A 489 41.37 13.35 -3.69
CA SER A 489 42.29 13.14 -2.58
C SER A 489 42.59 11.66 -2.29
N ASP A 490 41.75 10.76 -2.79
CA ASP A 490 41.85 9.32 -2.54
C ASP A 490 42.52 8.60 -3.72
N MET A 491 43.62 7.90 -3.43
CA MET A 491 44.40 7.16 -4.44
C MET A 491 43.59 6.07 -5.15
N GLN A 492 42.54 5.52 -4.53
CA GLN A 492 41.68 4.52 -5.14
C GLN A 492 40.86 5.10 -6.30
N PHE A 493 40.47 6.38 -6.21
CA PHE A 493 39.64 7.03 -7.21
C PHE A 493 40.43 7.85 -8.24
N ALA A 494 41.76 7.94 -8.10
CA ALA A 494 42.63 8.63 -9.05
C ALA A 494 42.51 8.10 -10.50
N ALA A 495 42.14 6.83 -10.68
CA ALA A 495 41.87 6.23 -11.98
C ALA A 495 40.61 6.79 -12.68
N TYR A 496 39.70 7.43 -11.94
CA TYR A 496 38.47 8.04 -12.45
C TYR A 496 38.61 9.55 -12.73
N GLY A 497 39.79 9.98 -13.17
CA GLY A 497 40.08 11.41 -13.43
C GLY A 497 39.06 12.12 -14.34
N ARG A 498 38.41 11.38 -15.24
CA ARG A 498 37.31 11.91 -16.07
C ARG A 498 36.06 12.25 -15.26
N TRP A 499 35.62 11.34 -14.38
CA TRP A 499 34.47 11.56 -13.50
C TRP A 499 34.69 12.75 -12.56
N ILE A 500 35.92 12.93 -12.07
CA ILE A 500 36.27 14.09 -11.24
C ILE A 500 36.07 15.41 -12.01
N GLU A 501 36.42 15.46 -13.31
CA GLU A 501 36.15 16.65 -14.12
C GLU A 501 34.66 16.83 -14.40
N THR A 502 33.92 15.75 -14.68
CA THR A 502 32.46 15.79 -14.79
C THR A 502 31.81 16.37 -13.53
N PHE A 503 32.26 15.97 -12.34
CA PHE A 503 31.74 16.51 -11.09
C PHE A 503 32.03 18.00 -10.97
N ARG A 504 33.23 18.47 -11.35
CA ARG A 504 33.56 19.91 -11.36
C ARG A 504 32.75 20.70 -12.37
N GLU A 505 32.43 20.11 -13.52
CA GLU A 505 31.58 20.74 -14.51
C GLU A 505 30.13 20.84 -14.03
N ALA A 506 29.57 19.75 -13.50
CA ALA A 506 28.25 19.73 -12.87
C ALA A 506 28.16 20.76 -11.72
N GLU A 507 29.19 20.82 -10.87
CA GLU A 507 29.35 21.82 -9.81
C GLU A 507 29.20 23.25 -10.35
N ARG A 508 29.96 23.62 -11.40
CA ARG A 508 29.87 24.96 -12.02
C ARG A 508 28.47 25.28 -12.53
N HIS A 509 27.81 24.32 -13.17
CA HIS A 509 26.43 24.50 -13.64
C HIS A 509 25.45 24.68 -12.48
N TYR A 510 25.46 23.80 -11.48
CA TYR A 510 24.56 23.89 -10.33
C TYR A 510 24.80 25.14 -9.49
N ARG A 511 26.04 25.63 -9.39
CA ARG A 511 26.34 26.94 -8.78
C ARG A 511 25.68 28.10 -9.54
N ARG A 512 25.73 28.06 -10.88
CA ARG A 512 25.05 29.07 -11.72
C ARG A 512 23.53 29.00 -11.56
N ILE A 513 22.96 27.80 -11.55
CA ILE A 513 21.53 27.55 -11.33
C ILE A 513 21.10 28.12 -9.97
N ALA A 514 21.84 27.84 -8.90
CA ALA A 514 21.55 28.37 -7.57
C ALA A 514 21.54 29.92 -7.55
N GLY A 515 22.46 30.57 -8.27
CA GLY A 515 22.47 32.03 -8.43
C GLY A 515 21.25 32.57 -9.16
N LEU A 516 20.81 31.89 -10.24
CA LEU A 516 19.59 32.27 -10.97
C LEU A 516 18.32 32.13 -10.11
N TYR A 517 18.23 31.08 -9.29
CA TYR A 517 17.14 30.94 -8.32
C TYR A 517 17.17 32.04 -7.25
N GLN A 518 18.35 32.49 -6.83
CA GLN A 518 18.47 33.63 -5.91
C GLN A 518 17.93 34.91 -6.55
N GLU A 519 18.28 35.21 -7.80
CA GLU A 519 17.74 36.35 -8.56
C GLU A 519 16.21 36.28 -8.69
N LEU A 520 15.64 35.09 -8.94
CA LEU A 520 14.18 34.89 -8.94
C LEU A 520 13.57 35.08 -7.55
N GLY A 521 14.23 34.61 -6.49
CA GLY A 521 13.77 34.77 -5.11
C GLY A 521 13.76 36.23 -4.65
N GLU A 522 14.61 37.09 -5.22
CA GLU A 522 14.58 38.55 -4.96
C GLU A 522 13.34 39.21 -5.59
N LEU A 523 12.87 38.71 -6.74
CA LEU A 523 11.62 39.16 -7.37
C LEU A 523 10.38 38.66 -6.61
N PHE A 524 10.44 37.43 -6.08
CA PHE A 524 9.33 36.75 -5.41
C PHE A 524 9.76 36.23 -4.03
N PRO A 525 9.98 37.13 -3.05
CA PRO A 525 10.55 36.75 -1.75
C PRO A 525 9.58 35.91 -0.92
N PHE A 526 10.03 34.78 -0.40
CA PHE A 526 9.26 33.97 0.55
C PHE A 526 9.25 34.64 1.95
N PRO A 527 8.10 34.70 2.66
CA PRO A 527 6.78 34.16 2.29
C PRO A 527 5.87 35.14 1.53
N ASN A 528 6.34 36.34 1.21
CA ASN A 528 5.51 37.43 0.67
C ASN A 528 5.00 37.19 -0.76
N GLY A 529 5.69 36.37 -1.56
CA GLY A 529 5.25 36.00 -2.91
C GLY A 529 5.58 37.03 -3.99
N GLY A 530 5.58 38.32 -3.67
CA GLY A 530 5.63 39.39 -4.67
C GLY A 530 4.35 39.43 -5.53
N ASP A 531 4.38 40.18 -6.64
CA ASP A 531 3.29 40.18 -7.63
C ASP A 531 3.74 39.47 -8.91
N PRO A 532 3.42 38.17 -9.09
CA PRO A 532 3.76 37.42 -10.30
C PRO A 532 2.98 37.87 -11.54
N HIS A 533 1.94 38.71 -11.39
CA HIS A 533 1.14 39.23 -12.49
C HIS A 533 1.61 40.60 -12.98
N ALA A 534 2.52 41.26 -12.26
CA ALA A 534 3.11 42.52 -12.70
C ALA A 534 3.91 42.30 -14.00
N PRO A 535 3.66 43.08 -15.08
CA PRO A 535 4.28 42.84 -16.40
C PRO A 535 5.80 42.78 -16.38
N ASP A 536 6.46 43.68 -15.64
CA ASP A 536 7.92 43.73 -15.55
C ASP A 536 8.49 42.55 -14.77
N ALA A 537 7.80 42.14 -13.68
CA ALA A 537 8.20 40.99 -12.88
C ALA A 537 8.03 39.68 -13.64
N ALA A 538 6.90 39.51 -14.35
CA ALA A 538 6.63 38.35 -15.19
C ALA A 538 7.64 38.25 -16.35
N ALA A 539 7.95 39.37 -17.03
CA ALA A 539 8.96 39.39 -18.09
C ALA A 539 10.36 39.03 -17.58
N ALA A 540 10.73 39.50 -16.39
CA ALA A 540 11.99 39.13 -15.75
C ALA A 540 12.03 37.65 -15.35
N ALA A 541 10.93 37.13 -14.81
CA ALA A 541 10.78 35.73 -14.44
C ALA A 541 10.93 34.79 -15.64
N LEU A 542 10.25 35.09 -16.75
CA LEU A 542 10.33 34.30 -18.00
C LEU A 542 11.76 34.20 -18.53
N ARG A 543 12.52 35.31 -18.50
CA ARG A 543 13.93 35.31 -18.91
C ARG A 543 14.78 34.43 -17.99
N LEU A 544 14.62 34.56 -16.68
CA LEU A 544 15.41 33.80 -15.70
C LEU A 544 15.07 32.30 -15.74
N LEU A 545 13.80 31.92 -15.90
CA LEU A 545 13.36 30.54 -16.09
C LEU A 545 13.91 29.93 -17.39
N GLY A 546 13.99 30.70 -18.48
CA GLY A 546 14.65 30.28 -19.71
C GLY A 546 16.14 29.96 -19.50
N LEU A 547 16.87 30.84 -18.82
CA LEU A 547 18.27 30.62 -18.48
C LEU A 547 18.47 29.41 -17.54
N LEU A 548 17.56 29.21 -16.58
CA LEU A 548 17.56 28.04 -15.71
C LEU A 548 17.41 26.76 -16.51
N LYS A 549 16.42 26.70 -17.41
CA LYS A 549 16.18 25.57 -18.30
C LYS A 549 17.42 25.23 -19.13
N GLU A 550 18.02 26.22 -19.78
CA GLU A 550 19.23 26.05 -20.59
C GLU A 550 20.40 25.53 -19.75
N THR A 551 20.63 26.13 -18.58
CA THR A 551 21.76 25.78 -17.72
C THR A 551 21.60 24.39 -17.11
N GLU A 552 20.40 24.01 -16.68
CA GLU A 552 20.12 22.67 -16.13
C GLU A 552 20.15 21.60 -17.22
N THR A 553 19.70 21.91 -18.44
CA THR A 553 19.86 21.02 -19.60
C THR A 553 21.33 20.73 -19.87
N ALA A 554 22.21 21.74 -19.81
CA ALA A 554 23.65 21.56 -19.96
C ALA A 554 24.25 20.70 -18.83
N ALA A 555 23.84 20.94 -17.58
CA ALA A 555 24.28 20.15 -16.43
C ALA A 555 23.95 18.66 -16.59
N VAL A 556 22.70 18.35 -16.94
CA VAL A 556 22.22 16.98 -17.18
C VAL A 556 22.94 16.35 -18.37
N THR A 557 23.19 17.10 -19.44
CA THR A 557 23.90 16.61 -20.63
C THR A 557 25.35 16.22 -20.33
N CYS A 558 26.04 17.01 -19.51
CA CYS A 558 27.39 16.70 -19.03
C CYS A 558 27.42 15.37 -18.25
N LEU A 559 26.49 15.21 -17.30
CA LEU A 559 26.35 13.99 -16.50
C LEU A 559 26.01 12.76 -17.37
N ARG A 560 25.02 12.91 -18.26
CA ARG A 560 24.58 11.86 -19.20
C ARG A 560 25.71 11.35 -20.09
N SER A 561 26.52 12.26 -20.64
CA SER A 561 27.63 11.91 -21.54
C SER A 561 28.68 11.02 -20.87
N SER A 562 28.86 11.17 -19.55
CA SER A 562 29.82 10.37 -18.79
C SER A 562 29.37 8.92 -18.59
N VAL A 563 28.05 8.68 -18.42
CA VAL A 563 27.47 7.34 -18.28
C VAL A 563 27.46 6.59 -19.63
N ILE A 564 26.99 7.24 -20.70
CA ILE A 564 26.85 6.62 -22.04
C ILE A 564 28.21 6.13 -22.59
N MET A 565 29.31 6.80 -22.25
CA MET A 565 30.64 6.45 -22.76
C MET A 565 31.29 5.25 -22.04
N GLU A 566 30.86 4.89 -20.83
CA GLU A 566 31.41 3.76 -20.07
C GLU A 566 30.58 2.48 -20.17
N GLU A 567 29.27 2.59 -20.42
CA GLU A 567 28.36 1.46 -20.25
C GLU A 567 27.67 1.02 -21.54
N ARG A 568 27.78 -0.28 -21.83
CA ARG A 568 27.00 -0.95 -22.89
C ARG A 568 25.62 -1.42 -22.39
N GLN A 569 25.30 -1.27 -21.09
CA GLN A 569 24.07 -1.78 -20.45
C GLN A 569 23.56 -0.82 -19.36
N PRO A 570 22.23 -0.76 -19.10
CA PRO A 570 21.61 0.14 -18.12
C PRO A 570 21.85 -0.27 -16.65
N ILE A 571 21.88 0.69 -15.71
CA ILE A 571 22.14 0.45 -14.28
C ILE A 571 20.83 0.09 -13.58
N VAL A 572 20.84 -1.00 -12.82
CA VAL A 572 19.64 -1.52 -12.14
C VAL A 572 19.20 -0.55 -11.02
N HIS A 573 18.01 0.02 -11.16
CA HIS A 573 17.32 0.72 -10.06
C HIS A 573 16.44 -0.27 -9.30
N ILE A 574 16.24 -0.08 -7.98
CA ILE A 574 15.17 -0.81 -7.28
C ILE A 574 13.85 -0.38 -7.93
N PRO A 575 13.13 -1.31 -8.58
CA PRO A 575 11.88 -0.98 -9.23
C PRO A 575 10.82 -0.69 -8.17
N ILE A 576 9.94 0.25 -8.51
CA ILE A 576 8.65 0.40 -7.85
C ILE A 576 7.97 -0.96 -7.84
N SER A 577 7.34 -1.34 -6.73
CA SER A 577 6.46 -2.50 -6.74
C SER A 577 5.49 -2.34 -7.91
N PRO A 578 5.49 -3.23 -8.91
CA PRO A 578 4.65 -3.04 -10.10
C PRO A 578 3.15 -3.18 -9.77
N PHE A 579 2.87 -3.64 -8.56
CA PHE A 579 1.56 -3.83 -7.95
C PHE A 579 1.07 -2.60 -7.17
N TYR A 580 1.88 -1.55 -7.11
CA TYR A 580 1.50 -0.31 -6.49
C TYR A 580 0.55 0.46 -7.41
N SER A 581 -0.56 0.93 -6.85
CA SER A 581 -1.51 1.77 -7.56
C SER A 581 -1.91 2.96 -6.73
N PHE A 582 -2.12 4.06 -7.44
CA PHE A 582 -2.58 5.32 -6.90
C PHE A 582 -4.01 5.65 -7.34
N GLY A 583 -4.56 4.85 -8.26
CA GLY A 583 -5.86 4.99 -8.92
C GLY A 583 -6.01 6.25 -9.79
N GLY A 584 -6.92 6.17 -10.77
CA GLY A 584 -7.13 7.23 -11.79
C GLY A 584 -6.23 7.04 -13.02
N HIS A 585 -6.54 7.73 -14.13
CA HIS A 585 -5.77 7.59 -15.37
C HIS A 585 -4.43 8.32 -15.31
N ARG A 586 -3.34 7.63 -15.68
CA ARG A 586 -1.99 8.16 -15.74
C ARG A 586 -1.34 7.90 -17.09
N ALA A 587 -0.49 8.83 -17.52
CA ALA A 587 0.47 8.56 -18.58
C ALA A 587 1.45 7.49 -18.08
N LYS A 588 1.58 6.39 -18.82
CA LYS A 588 2.54 5.32 -18.54
C LYS A 588 3.84 5.59 -19.30
N PRO A 589 4.97 5.00 -18.89
CA PRO A 589 6.17 5.00 -19.73
C PRO A 589 5.83 4.49 -21.14
N ASP A 590 6.46 5.05 -22.17
CA ASP A 590 6.34 4.57 -23.55
C ASP A 590 6.93 3.15 -23.66
N GLN A 591 6.13 2.16 -23.26
CA GLN A 591 6.40 0.75 -23.51
C GLN A 591 5.55 0.32 -24.68
N PRO A 592 6.15 -0.36 -25.68
CA PRO A 592 5.37 -0.88 -26.79
C PRO A 592 4.34 -1.86 -26.24
N ALA A 593 3.06 -1.59 -26.50
CA ALA A 593 1.99 -2.52 -26.16
C ALA A 593 2.29 -3.86 -26.83
N PRO A 594 2.10 -4.99 -26.13
CA PRO A 594 2.36 -6.29 -26.72
C PRO A 594 1.42 -6.50 -27.91
N GLY A 595 1.94 -7.05 -29.03
CA GLY A 595 1.12 -7.31 -30.22
C GLY A 595 0.14 -8.48 -30.03
N GLN A 596 0.48 -9.43 -29.14
CA GLN A 596 -0.36 -10.56 -28.73
C GLN A 596 -0.14 -10.84 -27.23
N PRO A 597 -1.08 -11.53 -26.54
CA PRO A 597 -0.88 -11.94 -25.16
C PRO A 597 0.39 -12.76 -24.97
N THR A 598 1.21 -12.43 -23.97
CA THR A 598 2.48 -13.12 -23.70
C THR A 598 2.70 -13.32 -22.20
N LEU A 599 3.31 -14.46 -21.84
CA LEU A 599 3.75 -14.76 -20.48
C LEU A 599 5.00 -13.92 -20.23
N HIS A 600 4.87 -12.95 -19.35
CA HIS A 600 5.93 -11.99 -19.10
C HIS A 600 6.78 -12.36 -17.88
N ALA A 601 6.15 -12.90 -16.83
CA ALA A 601 6.88 -13.32 -15.64
C ALA A 601 6.30 -14.53 -14.92
N ALA A 602 7.18 -15.28 -14.26
CA ALA A 602 6.81 -16.15 -13.15
C ALA A 602 6.87 -15.34 -11.85
N LEU A 603 5.82 -15.38 -11.05
CA LEU A 603 5.72 -14.64 -9.80
C LEU A 603 5.87 -15.60 -8.62
N VAL A 604 6.76 -15.28 -7.68
CA VAL A 604 7.07 -16.12 -6.52
C VAL A 604 6.89 -15.29 -5.26
N LEU A 605 5.92 -15.67 -4.44
CA LEU A 605 5.72 -15.05 -3.13
C LEU A 605 6.58 -15.74 -2.08
N CYS A 606 7.45 -14.95 -1.46
CA CYS A 606 8.48 -15.39 -0.53
C CYS A 606 8.13 -15.02 0.90
N ARG A 607 8.19 -15.98 1.83
CA ARG A 607 8.13 -15.71 3.28
C ARG A 607 9.42 -15.06 3.76
N ASP A 608 10.56 -15.48 3.19
CA ASP A 608 11.87 -14.87 3.40
C ASP A 608 12.48 -14.51 2.04
N LEU A 609 12.25 -13.27 1.61
CA LEU A 609 12.74 -12.77 0.34
C LEU A 609 14.28 -12.82 0.26
N LYS A 610 15.00 -12.58 1.36
CA LYS A 610 16.48 -12.59 1.37
C LYS A 610 17.03 -13.99 1.15
N ALA A 611 16.41 -15.01 1.75
CA ALA A 611 16.78 -16.40 1.52
C ALA A 611 16.50 -16.80 0.06
N SER A 612 15.33 -16.43 -0.46
CA SER A 612 14.92 -16.78 -1.81
C SER A 612 15.73 -16.08 -2.89
N LEU A 613 16.06 -14.80 -2.72
CA LEU A 613 16.98 -14.07 -3.60
C LEU A 613 18.36 -14.74 -3.69
N ARG A 614 18.93 -15.16 -2.55
CA ARG A 614 20.20 -15.89 -2.52
C ARG A 614 20.09 -17.25 -3.22
N PHE A 615 18.98 -17.95 -3.04
CA PHE A 615 18.70 -19.20 -3.72
C PHE A 615 18.61 -19.03 -5.24
N TYR A 616 17.79 -18.10 -5.74
CA TYR A 616 17.58 -17.87 -7.17
C TYR A 616 18.83 -17.29 -7.87
N SER A 617 19.60 -16.45 -7.18
CA SER A 617 20.92 -15.99 -7.64
C SER A 617 21.84 -17.17 -7.95
N ARG A 618 21.96 -18.12 -7.02
CA ARG A 618 22.77 -19.34 -7.22
C ARG A 618 22.16 -20.29 -8.23
N LEU A 619 20.82 -20.41 -8.26
CA LEU A 619 20.09 -21.25 -9.21
C LEU A 619 20.35 -20.84 -10.66
N LEU A 620 20.41 -19.54 -10.94
CA LEU A 620 20.51 -18.99 -12.29
C LEU A 620 21.95 -18.59 -12.67
N GLY A 621 22.87 -18.65 -11.72
CA GLY A 621 24.25 -18.18 -11.87
C GLY A 621 24.36 -16.68 -12.05
N MET A 622 23.42 -15.93 -11.46
CA MET A 622 23.33 -14.47 -11.56
C MET A 622 23.82 -13.84 -10.27
N PRO A 623 24.66 -12.79 -10.30
CA PRO A 623 25.12 -12.14 -9.09
C PRO A 623 23.94 -11.52 -8.33
N LEU A 624 23.85 -11.79 -7.02
CA LEU A 624 22.93 -11.08 -6.16
C LEU A 624 23.54 -9.70 -5.88
N HIS A 625 23.09 -8.68 -6.59
CA HIS A 625 23.44 -7.31 -6.23
C HIS A 625 22.92 -7.00 -4.82
N PRO A 626 23.72 -6.31 -3.96
CA PRO A 626 23.29 -5.92 -2.62
C PRO A 626 21.95 -5.19 -2.61
N GLU A 627 21.64 -4.48 -3.68
CA GLU A 627 20.41 -3.73 -3.89
C GLU A 627 19.17 -4.62 -4.05
N MET A 628 19.32 -5.79 -4.69
CA MET A 628 18.23 -6.76 -4.79
C MET A 628 17.94 -7.40 -3.44
N ALA A 629 18.98 -7.63 -2.61
CA ALA A 629 18.89 -8.38 -1.36
C ALA A 629 17.90 -7.81 -0.35
N ASP A 630 17.66 -6.50 -0.39
CA ASP A 630 16.90 -5.77 0.63
C ASP A 630 15.73 -4.96 0.06
N GLY A 631 15.53 -5.04 -1.27
CA GLY A 631 14.34 -4.48 -1.91
C GLY A 631 13.08 -5.28 -1.58
N PRO A 632 11.89 -4.67 -1.72
CA PRO A 632 10.62 -5.36 -1.55
C PRO A 632 10.38 -6.46 -2.61
N VAL A 633 11.03 -6.32 -3.76
CA VAL A 633 10.88 -7.19 -4.91
C VAL A 633 12.27 -7.47 -5.48
N GLY A 634 12.54 -8.71 -5.84
CA GLY A 634 13.70 -9.10 -6.61
C GLY A 634 13.30 -9.56 -8.00
N VAL A 635 14.01 -9.11 -9.04
CA VAL A 635 13.70 -9.46 -10.43
C VAL A 635 14.92 -10.14 -11.05
N PHE A 636 14.75 -11.36 -11.55
CA PHE A 636 15.77 -12.09 -12.30
C PHE A 636 15.39 -12.11 -13.79
N PRO A 637 16.07 -11.36 -14.66
CA PRO A 637 15.84 -11.38 -16.10
C PRO A 637 16.16 -12.74 -16.71
N LEU A 638 15.41 -13.15 -17.74
CA LEU A 638 15.63 -14.35 -18.52
C LEU A 638 16.08 -14.00 -19.95
N GLN A 639 16.67 -14.97 -20.66
CA GLN A 639 17.28 -14.77 -21.98
C GLN A 639 16.31 -14.38 -23.11
N ASP A 640 15.02 -14.62 -22.91
CA ASP A 640 13.96 -14.41 -23.89
C ASP A 640 13.09 -13.17 -23.60
N GLY A 641 13.56 -12.29 -22.71
CA GLY A 641 12.85 -11.07 -22.32
C GLY A 641 11.83 -11.27 -21.19
N ARG A 642 11.61 -12.50 -20.72
CA ARG A 642 10.79 -12.80 -19.53
C ARG A 642 11.58 -12.57 -18.25
N CYS A 643 10.93 -12.67 -17.10
CA CYS A 643 11.60 -12.61 -15.80
C CYS A 643 10.99 -13.54 -14.74
N ILE A 644 11.76 -13.78 -13.68
CA ILE A 644 11.25 -14.34 -12.43
C ILE A 644 11.21 -13.19 -11.42
N VAL A 645 10.04 -12.92 -10.85
CA VAL A 645 9.84 -11.86 -9.87
C VAL A 645 9.59 -12.51 -8.52
N LEU A 646 10.53 -12.33 -7.59
CA LEU A 646 10.42 -12.71 -6.20
C LEU A 646 9.86 -11.54 -5.41
N MET A 647 8.88 -11.80 -4.55
CA MET A 647 8.20 -10.76 -3.80
C MET A 647 8.09 -11.16 -2.34
N ASP A 648 8.37 -10.24 -1.43
CA ASP A 648 8.09 -10.51 -0.02
C ASP A 648 6.58 -10.67 0.19
N ARG A 649 6.16 -11.76 0.81
CA ARG A 649 4.76 -12.05 1.15
C ARG A 649 4.19 -10.99 2.09
N ARG A 650 5.03 -10.32 2.89
CA ARG A 650 4.64 -9.16 3.71
C ARG A 650 4.26 -7.95 2.86
N LEU A 651 4.62 -7.92 1.59
CA LEU A 651 4.17 -6.93 0.60
C LEU A 651 2.97 -7.39 -0.21
N SER A 652 2.33 -8.51 0.14
CA SER A 652 0.93 -8.76 -0.23
C SER A 652 0.08 -7.68 0.46
N LEU A 653 0.15 -6.48 -0.12
CA LEU A 653 -0.23 -5.18 0.41
C LEU A 653 -1.39 -4.60 -0.41
N VAL A 654 -2.33 -5.46 -0.76
CA VAL A 654 -3.65 -5.07 -1.27
C VAL A 654 -4.66 -5.83 -0.42
N HIS A 655 -5.87 -5.29 -0.18
CA HIS A 655 -6.92 -5.85 0.70
C HIS A 655 -7.45 -7.25 0.34
N VAL A 656 -6.68 -8.04 -0.39
CA VAL A 656 -7.06 -9.26 -1.08
C VAL A 656 -5.94 -10.28 -0.83
N ASP A 657 -6.24 -11.52 -0.42
CA ASP A 657 -5.26 -12.61 -0.33
C ASP A 657 -4.91 -13.10 -1.74
N TRP A 658 -4.21 -12.26 -2.49
CA TRP A 658 -3.74 -12.56 -3.82
C TRP A 658 -2.39 -13.27 -3.82
N ARG A 659 -2.30 -14.30 -4.65
CA ARG A 659 -1.14 -15.18 -4.83
C ARG A 659 -0.94 -15.48 -6.31
N PRO A 660 -0.70 -14.43 -7.13
CA PRO A 660 -0.54 -14.63 -8.54
C PRO A 660 0.73 -15.47 -8.76
N VAL A 661 0.62 -16.44 -9.65
CA VAL A 661 1.71 -17.37 -9.96
C VAL A 661 2.40 -17.03 -11.27
N LEU A 662 1.76 -16.19 -12.09
CA LEU A 662 2.30 -15.74 -13.37
C LEU A 662 1.70 -14.40 -13.80
N ALA A 663 2.44 -13.68 -14.64
CA ALA A 663 2.03 -12.42 -15.25
C ALA A 663 1.84 -12.57 -16.76
N ILE A 664 0.68 -12.15 -17.29
CA ILE A 664 0.35 -12.12 -18.71
C ILE A 664 0.20 -10.67 -19.15
N ALA A 665 1.05 -10.24 -20.08
CA ALA A 665 0.91 -8.95 -20.73
C ALA A 665 -0.09 -9.08 -21.89
N VAL A 666 -1.08 -8.16 -21.97
CA VAL A 666 -2.12 -8.17 -23.00
C VAL A 666 -2.15 -6.86 -23.79
N PRO A 667 -2.50 -6.89 -25.09
CA PRO A 667 -2.52 -5.70 -25.94
C PRO A 667 -3.53 -4.64 -25.47
N ASP A 668 -4.71 -5.09 -25.04
CA ASP A 668 -5.79 -4.26 -24.53
C ASP A 668 -6.30 -4.86 -23.22
N ILE A 669 -5.94 -4.22 -22.11
CA ILE A 669 -6.29 -4.68 -20.78
C ILE A 669 -7.77 -4.53 -20.47
N ARG A 670 -8.45 -3.51 -21.02
CA ARG A 670 -9.88 -3.28 -20.78
C ARG A 670 -10.71 -4.35 -21.47
N LEU A 671 -10.34 -4.67 -22.70
CA LEU A 671 -10.95 -5.76 -23.46
C LEU A 671 -10.72 -7.09 -22.74
N ALA A 672 -9.48 -7.40 -22.35
CA ALA A 672 -9.17 -8.63 -21.61
C ALA A 672 -9.96 -8.75 -20.30
N PHE A 673 -10.08 -7.66 -19.53
CA PHE A 673 -10.86 -7.63 -18.30
C PHE A 673 -12.36 -7.90 -18.56
N ALA A 674 -12.93 -7.25 -19.57
CA ALA A 674 -14.33 -7.47 -19.96
C ALA A 674 -14.57 -8.92 -20.43
N ASP A 675 -13.63 -9.48 -21.20
CA ASP A 675 -13.72 -10.83 -21.77
C ASP A 675 -13.65 -11.91 -20.69
N LEU A 676 -12.69 -11.80 -19.78
CA LEU A 676 -12.54 -12.74 -18.66
C LEU A 676 -13.75 -12.67 -17.71
N LYS A 677 -14.29 -11.47 -17.47
CA LYS A 677 -15.54 -11.31 -16.70
C LYS A 677 -16.74 -11.95 -17.41
N ARG A 678 -16.85 -11.80 -18.73
CA ARG A 678 -17.89 -12.49 -19.54
C ARG A 678 -17.75 -14.01 -19.49
N GLN A 679 -16.52 -14.51 -19.45
CA GLN A 679 -16.20 -15.93 -19.29
C GLN A 679 -16.35 -16.44 -17.84
N GLN A 680 -16.83 -15.59 -16.92
CA GLN A 680 -17.05 -15.91 -15.50
C GLN A 680 -15.80 -16.36 -14.74
N TRP A 681 -14.63 -15.82 -15.09
CA TRP A 681 -13.44 -15.95 -14.25
C TRP A 681 -13.64 -15.15 -12.96
N GLU A 682 -13.10 -15.64 -11.84
CA GLU A 682 -13.20 -14.95 -10.57
C GLU A 682 -12.28 -13.73 -10.58
N VAL A 683 -12.84 -12.53 -10.47
CA VAL A 683 -12.04 -11.31 -10.34
C VAL A 683 -11.59 -11.18 -8.89
N VAL A 684 -10.33 -11.53 -8.64
CA VAL A 684 -9.67 -11.43 -7.34
C VAL A 684 -9.38 -9.97 -7.01
N TYR A 685 -8.85 -9.22 -7.99
CA TYR A 685 -8.65 -7.78 -7.91
C TYR A 685 -9.14 -7.13 -9.18
N ALA A 686 -9.97 -6.11 -9.03
CA ALA A 686 -10.59 -5.41 -10.16
C ALA A 686 -9.55 -4.64 -10.98
N LEU A 687 -9.93 -4.30 -12.22
CA LEU A 687 -9.10 -3.48 -13.10
C LEU A 687 -8.69 -2.17 -12.44
N ASP A 688 -7.37 -2.00 -12.36
CA ASP A 688 -6.72 -0.84 -11.78
C ASP A 688 -5.90 -0.12 -12.84
N GLU A 689 -6.45 1.01 -13.27
CA GLU A 689 -5.87 1.85 -14.31
C GLU A 689 -4.92 2.94 -13.75
N GLY A 690 -4.62 2.87 -12.45
CA GLY A 690 -3.75 3.80 -11.73
C GLY A 690 -2.39 3.24 -11.32
N GLY A 691 -2.03 2.05 -11.82
CA GLY A 691 -0.75 1.42 -11.54
C GLY A 691 0.44 2.24 -12.04
N VAL A 692 1.59 2.18 -11.36
CA VAL A 692 2.70 3.11 -11.64
C VAL A 692 3.40 2.82 -12.97
N GLN A 693 3.61 1.54 -13.25
CA GLN A 693 4.31 1.06 -14.44
C GLN A 693 3.35 0.59 -15.53
N MET A 694 2.24 -0.02 -15.12
CA MET A 694 1.27 -0.68 -16.01
C MET A 694 -0.09 -0.65 -15.34
N ASP A 695 -1.14 -0.78 -16.14
CA ASP A 695 -2.46 -1.12 -15.63
C ASP A 695 -2.50 -2.63 -15.38
N PHE A 696 -3.25 -3.07 -14.38
CA PHE A 696 -3.34 -4.49 -14.07
C PHE A 696 -4.67 -4.88 -13.42
N PHE A 697 -4.93 -6.18 -13.42
CA PHE A 697 -5.94 -6.83 -12.58
C PHE A 697 -5.51 -8.24 -12.25
N ILE A 698 -6.24 -8.89 -11.34
CA ILE A 698 -5.98 -10.29 -10.96
C ILE A 698 -7.26 -11.08 -11.11
N VAL A 699 -7.16 -12.21 -11.80
CA VAL A 699 -8.23 -13.20 -11.89
C VAL A 699 -7.75 -14.53 -11.34
N ALA A 700 -8.68 -15.33 -10.81
CA ALA A 700 -8.46 -16.74 -10.53
C ALA A 700 -9.18 -17.60 -11.56
N ASP A 701 -8.53 -18.68 -11.98
CA ASP A 701 -9.19 -19.74 -12.74
C ASP A 701 -10.06 -20.62 -11.82
N ARG A 702 -10.78 -21.57 -12.43
CA ARG A 702 -11.69 -22.50 -11.72
C ARG A 702 -11.00 -23.42 -10.71
N ASP A 703 -9.69 -23.54 -10.78
CA ASP A 703 -8.87 -24.36 -9.89
C ASP A 703 -8.09 -23.53 -8.86
N GLY A 704 -8.31 -22.21 -8.86
CA GLY A 704 -7.76 -21.26 -7.90
C GLY A 704 -6.38 -20.71 -8.26
N HIS A 705 -5.86 -20.98 -9.46
CA HIS A 705 -4.62 -20.36 -9.91
C HIS A 705 -4.87 -18.89 -10.23
N GLN A 706 -4.16 -18.00 -9.57
CA GLN A 706 -4.30 -16.58 -9.79
C GLN A 706 -3.33 -16.10 -10.87
N LEU A 707 -3.86 -15.32 -11.82
CA LEU A 707 -3.15 -14.73 -12.94
C LEU A 707 -3.10 -13.23 -12.75
N PHE A 708 -1.89 -12.66 -12.84
CA PHE A 708 -1.71 -11.23 -12.95
C PHE A 708 -1.81 -10.84 -14.42
N VAL A 709 -2.80 -10.03 -14.79
CA VAL A 709 -2.97 -9.57 -16.17
C VAL A 709 -2.63 -8.10 -16.25
N CYS A 710 -1.72 -7.72 -17.14
CA CYS A 710 -1.18 -6.37 -17.19
C CYS A 710 -1.11 -5.79 -18.61
N SER A 711 -1.13 -4.45 -18.71
CA SER A 711 -1.11 -3.74 -19.99
C SER A 711 0.27 -3.65 -20.63
N ALA A 712 1.33 -3.94 -19.86
CA ALA A 712 2.71 -3.79 -20.29
C ALA A 712 3.64 -4.75 -19.55
N ALA A 713 4.87 -4.85 -20.04
CA ALA A 713 5.92 -5.64 -19.43
C ALA A 713 6.43 -5.00 -18.12
N PHE A 714 6.85 -5.80 -17.14
CA PHE A 714 7.74 -5.32 -16.08
C PHE A 714 8.96 -4.67 -16.74
N ALA A 715 9.28 -3.45 -16.32
CA ALA A 715 10.51 -2.78 -16.74
C ALA A 715 11.69 -3.54 -16.12
N ILE A 716 12.30 -4.42 -16.91
CA ILE A 716 13.43 -5.24 -16.47
C ILE A 716 14.70 -4.50 -16.84
N VAL A 717 15.45 -4.04 -15.84
CA VAL A 717 16.81 -3.55 -16.06
C VAL A 717 17.75 -4.75 -16.04
N SER A 718 18.52 -4.93 -17.12
CA SER A 718 19.42 -6.06 -17.34
C SER A 718 20.39 -6.27 -16.17
N THR A 719 20.42 -7.46 -15.58
CA THR A 719 21.47 -7.82 -14.61
C THR A 719 22.70 -8.27 -15.38
N ALA A 720 23.70 -7.39 -15.47
CA ALA A 720 25.04 -7.75 -15.91
C ALA A 720 25.63 -8.86 -15.01
N GLY A 721 26.50 -9.72 -15.57
CA GLY A 721 27.39 -10.57 -14.78
C GLY A 721 27.00 -12.03 -14.56
N ARG A 722 26.00 -12.58 -15.28
CA ARG A 722 25.73 -14.03 -15.23
C ARG A 722 26.96 -14.84 -15.64
N ASP A 723 27.30 -15.91 -14.93
CA ASP A 723 28.32 -16.87 -15.37
C ASP A 723 27.83 -17.61 -16.63
N PRO A 724 28.45 -17.41 -17.81
CA PRO A 724 28.02 -18.08 -19.05
C PRO A 724 28.18 -19.60 -18.98
N ARG A 725 29.04 -20.13 -18.09
CA ARG A 725 29.28 -21.56 -17.90
C ARG A 725 28.32 -22.20 -16.90
N HIS A 726 27.40 -21.43 -16.32
CA HIS A 726 26.44 -21.93 -15.36
C HIS A 726 25.51 -22.98 -16.01
N PRO A 727 25.37 -24.19 -15.41
CA PRO A 727 24.68 -25.31 -16.05
C PRO A 727 23.18 -25.08 -16.21
N VAL A 728 22.53 -24.43 -15.25
CA VAL A 728 21.11 -24.03 -15.39
C VAL A 728 21.03 -22.78 -16.26
N LYS A 729 20.26 -22.85 -17.34
CA LYS A 729 20.00 -21.73 -18.25
C LYS A 729 18.84 -20.88 -17.72
N PRO A 730 18.93 -19.55 -17.80
CA PRO A 730 17.87 -18.64 -17.41
C PRO A 730 16.86 -18.54 -18.54
N GLN A 731 16.24 -19.67 -18.86
CA GLN A 731 15.23 -19.81 -19.89
C GLN A 731 14.05 -20.55 -19.28
N LEU A 732 12.91 -19.87 -19.22
CA LEU A 732 11.67 -20.44 -18.72
C LEU A 732 11.04 -21.27 -19.84
N ARG A 733 10.95 -22.58 -19.71
CA ARG A 733 10.35 -23.41 -20.77
C ARG A 733 8.83 -23.27 -20.76
N HIS A 734 8.20 -23.64 -19.65
CA HIS A 734 6.76 -23.53 -19.41
C HIS A 734 6.50 -23.30 -17.92
N ILE A 735 5.32 -22.77 -17.61
CA ILE A 735 4.73 -22.88 -16.28
C ILE A 735 3.70 -24.00 -16.31
N CYS A 736 3.90 -25.03 -15.48
CA CYS A 736 2.98 -26.14 -15.34
C CYS A 736 1.91 -25.80 -14.30
N LEU A 737 0.64 -25.84 -14.72
CA LEU A 737 -0.52 -25.63 -13.87
C LEU A 737 -1.19 -26.97 -13.59
N HIS A 738 -1.24 -27.35 -12.30
CA HIS A 738 -1.95 -28.54 -11.88
C HIS A 738 -3.45 -28.21 -11.73
N VAL A 739 -4.27 -28.79 -12.59
CA VAL A 739 -5.70 -28.48 -12.74
C VAL A 739 -6.54 -29.74 -12.55
N LYS A 740 -7.85 -29.61 -12.30
CA LYS A 740 -8.73 -30.79 -12.21
C LYS A 740 -8.91 -31.47 -13.57
N ASP A 741 -8.99 -30.65 -14.63
CA ASP A 741 -9.15 -31.10 -16.01
C ASP A 741 -8.23 -30.28 -16.92
N ALA A 742 -7.19 -30.95 -17.43
CA ALA A 742 -6.19 -30.33 -18.30
C ALA A 742 -6.77 -29.83 -19.62
N TRP A 743 -7.73 -30.55 -20.21
CA TRP A 743 -8.29 -30.19 -21.51
C TRP A 743 -9.26 -29.02 -21.39
N ALA A 744 -10.15 -29.05 -20.39
CA ALA A 744 -11.06 -27.93 -20.12
C ALA A 744 -10.31 -26.65 -19.78
N SER A 745 -9.20 -26.76 -19.02
CA SER A 745 -8.34 -25.61 -18.70
C SER A 745 -7.62 -25.10 -19.94
N LEU A 746 -7.05 -25.97 -20.76
CA LEU A 746 -6.42 -25.59 -22.03
C LEU A 746 -7.38 -24.79 -22.92
N GLN A 747 -8.63 -25.24 -23.05
CA GLN A 747 -9.65 -24.52 -23.81
C GLN A 747 -9.98 -23.15 -23.23
N ALA A 748 -10.19 -23.06 -21.93
CA ALA A 748 -10.52 -21.79 -21.26
C ALA A 748 -9.39 -20.76 -21.42
N TYR A 749 -8.13 -21.17 -21.20
CA TYR A 749 -6.99 -20.28 -21.40
C TYR A 749 -6.81 -19.92 -22.87
N THR A 750 -7.01 -20.85 -23.81
CA THR A 750 -6.92 -20.59 -25.25
C THR A 750 -7.97 -19.58 -25.71
N GLN A 751 -9.18 -19.67 -25.16
CA GLN A 751 -10.26 -18.70 -25.44
C GLN A 751 -9.94 -17.32 -24.85
N ALA A 752 -9.30 -17.25 -23.69
CA ALA A 752 -8.95 -16.01 -23.02
C ALA A 752 -7.74 -15.29 -23.64
N PHE A 753 -6.69 -16.03 -24.02
CA PHE A 753 -5.39 -15.46 -24.37
C PHE A 753 -4.86 -15.86 -25.76
N GLY A 754 -5.56 -16.76 -26.47
CA GLY A 754 -5.16 -17.25 -27.79
C GLY A 754 -4.29 -18.51 -27.75
N ALA A 755 -4.45 -19.37 -28.78
CA ALA A 755 -3.80 -20.69 -28.82
C ALA A 755 -2.25 -20.66 -28.88
N PRO A 756 -1.61 -19.81 -29.72
CA PRO A 756 -0.15 -19.78 -29.82
C PRO A 756 0.49 -19.44 -28.47
N ALA A 757 -0.01 -18.35 -27.85
CA ALA A 757 0.41 -17.89 -26.55
C ALA A 757 0.30 -19.02 -25.51
N VAL A 758 -0.88 -19.63 -25.35
CA VAL A 758 -1.07 -20.67 -24.32
C VAL A 758 -0.17 -21.88 -24.53
N SER A 759 -0.01 -22.34 -25.78
CA SER A 759 0.79 -23.52 -26.11
C SER A 759 2.30 -23.34 -25.91
N GLU A 760 2.81 -22.12 -26.11
CA GLU A 760 4.21 -21.79 -25.84
C GLU A 760 4.46 -21.57 -24.35
N MET A 761 3.45 -21.12 -23.60
CA MET A 761 3.63 -20.56 -22.26
C MET A 761 3.28 -21.54 -21.13
N LEU A 762 2.24 -22.38 -21.31
CA LEU A 762 1.61 -23.15 -20.25
C LEU A 762 1.55 -24.64 -20.57
N GLN A 763 1.74 -25.45 -19.53
CA GLN A 763 1.47 -26.88 -19.56
C GLN A 763 0.41 -27.21 -18.51
N PHE A 764 -0.60 -28.00 -18.85
CA PHE A 764 -1.66 -28.39 -17.91
C PHE A 764 -1.48 -29.86 -17.52
N GLU A 765 -1.48 -30.13 -16.21
CA GLU A 765 -1.42 -31.49 -15.67
C GLU A 765 -2.62 -31.77 -14.77
N SER A 766 -3.30 -32.89 -15.00
CA SER A 766 -4.47 -33.28 -14.21
C SER A 766 -4.07 -33.75 -12.81
N LYS A 767 -4.71 -33.21 -11.77
CA LYS A 767 -4.51 -33.61 -10.37
C LYS A 767 -5.12 -34.99 -10.10
N PHE A 768 -4.32 -35.92 -9.57
CA PHE A 768 -4.82 -37.18 -9.01
C PHE A 768 -5.20 -37.09 -7.52
N HIS A 769 -4.70 -36.07 -6.79
CA HIS A 769 -4.95 -35.87 -5.35
C HIS A 769 -5.34 -34.44 -4.97
N ARG A 770 -6.20 -34.32 -3.94
CA ARG A 770 -7.00 -33.13 -3.61
C ARG A 770 -6.25 -31.98 -2.91
N ARG A 771 -4.98 -32.12 -2.53
CA ARG A 771 -4.44 -31.29 -1.45
C ARG A 771 -3.62 -30.05 -1.79
N GLU A 772 -3.05 -29.85 -2.98
CA GLU A 772 -2.34 -28.59 -3.27
C GLU A 772 -2.45 -28.17 -4.74
N ALA A 773 -2.88 -26.93 -4.98
CA ALA A 773 -2.88 -26.28 -6.30
C ALA A 773 -1.53 -25.62 -6.55
N ASN A 774 -0.45 -26.40 -6.59
CA ASN A 774 0.87 -25.83 -6.78
C ASN A 774 1.17 -25.72 -8.28
N SER A 775 1.41 -24.51 -8.78
CA SER A 775 2.06 -24.34 -10.07
C SER A 775 3.53 -24.78 -9.97
N ARG A 776 4.15 -25.08 -11.10
CA ARG A 776 5.53 -25.55 -11.16
C ARG A 776 6.27 -24.92 -12.32
N MET A 777 7.35 -24.21 -12.02
CA MET A 777 8.20 -23.56 -13.01
C MET A 777 9.15 -24.58 -13.64
N GLN A 778 9.36 -24.51 -14.96
CA GLN A 778 10.31 -25.38 -15.66
C GLN A 778 11.49 -24.58 -16.23
N LEU A 779 12.71 -24.94 -15.82
CA LEU A 779 13.96 -24.39 -16.36
C LEU A 779 14.74 -25.46 -17.11
N THR A 780 15.63 -25.03 -18.00
CA THR A 780 16.53 -25.91 -18.76
C THR A 780 17.94 -25.91 -18.17
N ALA A 781 18.66 -27.02 -18.35
CA ALA A 781 20.06 -27.14 -17.94
C ALA A 781 20.91 -27.92 -18.94
N GLU A 782 22.16 -27.50 -19.07
CA GLU A 782 23.24 -28.21 -19.77
C GLU A 782 23.89 -29.22 -18.82
N GLY A 783 23.53 -30.49 -18.98
CA GLY A 783 24.09 -31.60 -18.21
C GLY A 783 23.48 -31.72 -16.81
N LEU A 784 22.65 -32.74 -16.63
CA LEU A 784 21.86 -32.93 -15.42
C LEU A 784 22.73 -33.09 -14.15
N ASP A 785 23.89 -33.75 -14.26
CA ASP A 785 24.83 -33.95 -13.14
C ASP A 785 25.51 -32.64 -12.67
N ARG A 786 25.77 -31.71 -13.59
CA ARG A 786 26.34 -30.40 -13.24
C ARG A 786 25.30 -29.53 -12.58
N ALA A 787 24.08 -29.53 -13.10
CA ALA A 787 22.94 -28.85 -12.48
C ALA A 787 22.68 -29.39 -11.07
N TYR A 788 22.70 -30.71 -10.88
CA TYR A 788 22.51 -31.35 -9.58
C TYR A 788 23.51 -30.85 -8.53
N ARG A 789 24.81 -30.83 -8.86
CA ARG A 789 25.86 -30.32 -7.94
C ARG A 789 25.63 -28.86 -7.57
N THR A 790 25.33 -28.04 -8.57
CA THR A 790 25.08 -26.60 -8.40
C THR A 790 23.87 -26.35 -7.49
N LEU A 791 22.78 -27.07 -7.72
CA LEU A 791 21.55 -26.99 -6.91
C LEU A 791 21.76 -27.46 -5.47
N ARG A 792 22.57 -28.49 -5.27
CA ARG A 792 22.94 -28.99 -3.95
C ARG A 792 23.76 -27.95 -3.17
N GLU A 793 24.71 -27.29 -3.83
CA GLU A 793 25.49 -26.18 -3.25
C GLU A 793 24.62 -24.94 -2.97
N ALA A 794 23.61 -24.70 -3.81
CA ALA A 794 22.63 -23.63 -3.60
C ALA A 794 21.68 -23.87 -2.42
N GLY A 795 21.66 -25.08 -1.84
CA GLY A 795 20.79 -25.46 -0.72
C GLY A 795 19.39 -25.92 -1.16
N ALA A 796 19.22 -26.35 -2.41
CA ALA A 796 17.94 -26.84 -2.92
C ALA A 796 17.48 -28.11 -2.21
N ALA A 797 16.20 -28.18 -1.86
CA ALA A 797 15.59 -29.40 -1.33
C ALA A 797 15.06 -30.26 -2.50
N PHE A 798 15.61 -31.47 -2.67
CA PHE A 798 15.23 -32.35 -3.77
C PHE A 798 13.95 -33.11 -3.46
N VAL A 799 12.96 -33.00 -4.35
CA VAL A 799 11.74 -33.83 -4.34
C VAL A 799 11.94 -35.07 -5.21
N ARG A 800 12.63 -34.89 -6.35
CA ARG A 800 13.03 -35.98 -7.25
C ARG A 800 14.47 -35.74 -7.69
N TYR A 801 15.30 -36.76 -7.51
CA TYR A 801 16.71 -36.76 -7.93
C TYR A 801 16.84 -36.87 -9.45
N PRO A 802 18.01 -36.54 -10.02
CA PRO A 802 18.28 -36.68 -11.45
C PRO A 802 17.86 -38.05 -12.02
N GLY A 803 17.03 -38.05 -13.05
CA GLY A 803 16.59 -39.26 -13.72
C GLY A 803 15.46 -39.02 -14.72
N GLU A 804 14.82 -40.09 -15.18
CA GLU A 804 13.66 -40.01 -16.06
C GLU A 804 12.43 -39.53 -15.27
N LEU A 805 11.73 -38.52 -15.78
CA LEU A 805 10.47 -37.96 -15.26
C LEU A 805 9.25 -38.74 -15.78
N ASP A 806 8.07 -38.45 -15.25
CA ASP A 806 6.83 -39.19 -15.59
C ASP A 806 6.39 -39.04 -17.04
N ASP A 807 6.92 -38.03 -17.75
CA ASP A 807 6.71 -37.80 -19.17
C ASP A 807 7.81 -38.39 -20.07
N GLY A 808 8.74 -39.16 -19.50
CA GLY A 808 9.85 -39.81 -20.21
C GLY A 808 11.05 -38.90 -20.50
N THR A 809 11.05 -37.66 -20.00
CA THR A 809 12.19 -36.75 -20.18
C THR A 809 13.18 -36.82 -19.02
N LEU A 810 14.46 -36.55 -19.28
CA LEU A 810 15.47 -36.48 -18.22
C LEU A 810 15.38 -35.14 -17.47
N GLY A 811 15.31 -35.23 -16.14
CA GLY A 811 15.20 -34.05 -15.29
C GLY A 811 15.25 -34.35 -13.79
N MET A 812 14.99 -33.31 -13.00
CA MET A 812 14.87 -33.38 -11.54
C MET A 812 13.85 -32.36 -11.04
N ILE A 813 13.38 -32.53 -9.80
CA ILE A 813 12.43 -31.61 -9.16
C ILE A 813 13.01 -31.15 -7.83
N VAL A 814 13.09 -29.84 -7.66
CA VAL A 814 13.56 -29.19 -6.43
C VAL A 814 12.49 -28.27 -5.85
N LYS A 815 12.63 -27.97 -4.57
CA LYS A 815 11.90 -26.92 -3.85
C LYS A 815 12.83 -25.74 -3.58
N ASP A 816 12.28 -24.55 -3.77
CA ASP A 816 12.90 -23.32 -3.28
C ASP A 816 12.71 -23.19 -1.74
N PRO A 817 13.31 -22.18 -1.10
CA PRO A 817 13.19 -21.97 0.36
C PRO A 817 11.76 -21.78 0.86
N ASP A 818 10.84 -21.33 0.00
CA ASP A 818 9.44 -21.05 0.34
C ASP A 818 8.50 -22.23 0.07
N GLY A 819 9.02 -23.29 -0.55
CA GLY A 819 8.34 -24.54 -0.85
C GLY A 819 7.76 -24.63 -2.27
N HIS A 820 8.03 -23.66 -3.14
CA HIS A 820 7.62 -23.69 -4.55
C HIS A 820 8.42 -24.72 -5.34
N LEU A 821 7.76 -25.41 -6.27
CA LEU A 821 8.36 -26.48 -7.06
C LEU A 821 8.99 -25.95 -8.34
N ILE A 822 10.24 -26.36 -8.61
CA ILE A 822 10.97 -26.06 -9.84
C ILE A 822 11.42 -27.37 -10.48
N THR A 823 11.05 -27.59 -11.73
CA THR A 823 11.55 -28.70 -12.56
C THR A 823 12.74 -28.22 -13.36
N ILE A 824 13.85 -28.95 -13.28
CA ILE A 824 15.04 -28.70 -14.11
C ILE A 824 15.14 -29.85 -15.12
N ARG A 825 15.06 -29.52 -16.41
CA ARG A 825 15.15 -30.49 -17.52
C ARG A 825 16.46 -30.39 -18.25
N GLU A 826 16.95 -31.52 -18.73
CA GLU A 826 18.13 -31.54 -19.59
C GLU A 826 17.79 -31.02 -20.99
N GLU A 827 18.67 -30.18 -21.52
CA GLU A 827 18.60 -29.73 -22.91
C GLU A 827 18.99 -30.88 -23.85
N LEU A 828 18.02 -31.38 -24.63
CA LEU A 828 18.30 -32.35 -25.68
C LEU A 828 19.07 -31.63 -26.80
N GLY A 829 20.33 -31.98 -27.02
CA GLY A 829 21.13 -31.42 -28.10
C GLY A 829 20.43 -31.54 -29.45
N GLN A 830 20.55 -30.50 -30.28
CA GLN A 830 20.02 -30.47 -31.66
C GLN A 830 20.51 -31.70 -32.43
N GLY A 831 19.69 -32.74 -32.52
CA GLY A 831 20.06 -34.03 -33.14
C GLY A 831 19.46 -35.28 -32.49
N THR A 832 18.86 -35.18 -31.30
CA THR A 832 18.11 -36.30 -30.71
C THR A 832 16.61 -35.99 -30.68
N THR A 833 15.86 -36.64 -31.58
CA THR A 833 14.40 -36.61 -31.54
C THR A 833 13.93 -37.27 -30.25
N CYS A 834 13.10 -36.55 -29.49
CA CYS A 834 12.38 -37.11 -28.35
C CYS A 834 11.59 -38.35 -28.83
N PRO A 835 11.62 -39.50 -28.13
CA PRO A 835 10.68 -40.56 -28.44
C PRO A 835 9.26 -39.99 -28.26
N PRO A 836 8.30 -40.32 -29.15
CA PRO A 836 6.97 -39.76 -29.05
C PRO A 836 6.38 -40.07 -27.67
N SER A 837 5.89 -39.03 -26.99
CA SER A 837 5.16 -39.18 -25.74
C SER A 837 4.10 -40.26 -25.91
N ARG A 838 4.00 -41.20 -24.95
CA ARG A 838 2.97 -42.25 -24.94
C ARG A 838 1.52 -41.72 -24.92
N ASN A 839 1.32 -40.40 -24.87
CA ASN A 839 0.01 -39.74 -24.92
C ASN A 839 -0.41 -39.29 -26.34
N ALA A 840 0.45 -39.41 -27.36
CA ALA A 840 0.07 -39.09 -28.73
C ALA A 840 -0.88 -40.12 -29.39
N SER A 841 -1.13 -41.27 -28.74
CA SER A 841 -2.05 -42.30 -29.24
C SER A 841 -3.51 -42.15 -28.78
N MET A 842 -3.85 -41.12 -28.00
CA MET A 842 -5.25 -40.75 -27.72
C MET A 842 -5.73 -39.53 -28.53
N ILE A 843 -4.98 -39.12 -29.55
CA ILE A 843 -5.46 -38.21 -30.59
C ILE A 843 -5.76 -39.06 -31.84
N ARG A 844 -6.88 -39.77 -31.79
CA ARG A 844 -7.65 -40.21 -32.96
C ARG A 844 -9.13 -40.24 -32.60
#